data_AF-A0AAJ0CF92-F1
#
_entry.id   AF-A0AAJ0CF92-F1
#
_cell.length_a   1.000
_cell.length_b   1.000
_cell.length_c   1.000
_cell.angle_alpha   90.00
_cell.angle_beta   90.00
_cell.angle_gamma   90.00
#
_symmetry.space_group_name_H-M   'P 1'
#
loop_
_entity.id
_entity.type
_entity.pdbx_description
1 polymer ?
#
loop_
_entity_poly.entity_id
_entity_poly.type
_entity_poly.pdbx_seq_one_letter_code
_entity_poly.pdbx_strand_id
1 'polypeptide(L)'
;MPKYVPILPHINDAEPNSTETLGLKRRRVGVAIACNACRRRKIRVCHGKIRWFNAKLIDLQCDGQRPTCTACEGKTDECSYRDESEMSQESQSLVLEVIRVLNTVPAEEIIQKLQALKREIDASTILSILRDQDILNLDADYSNTIATMNDELQSLELGPQNPNAYPTVPTLTSDTLRGDVYQQLIQPTAQTSSVDNSADTTQNKTGHTTLPLCDSRLAKLEINHWTNVPITNEEAARAISFYLETDHPLLGFFDPTLFISDLVMIKTDYCSKLLINALLYWACQLNSARSLDCATLTLRFCAEAESLWEHERHIDCILNLVAVQFLSIGYLGQGRGHIVLSYLNEASSMALRMDLFGTIEKNAADRIGRMSVEAKMAHSYAAWGTFNWITHMSLFYRQPGLRCLKEPPQIPIPGRIKFETGQSDLPLGPKTEYMGGAFDELCQFWSILHELATLYKQKRSLAYDQRALCFAEYKFRELLAWSNRLPSRLSRNDQSPHYVQILHVWFHAAILDLFRFSMAGPMRNYHLRTFTQPEISPESVCIASARQLKHLIMNYRLHFPSSSCTILWHSALTYLANTILHYPKDDTWFYYFLLCIYGYERLRPCWRVSQAISTALLSMALSQGDISSSMARHVLSDVDSNKRVDNVPGNIDAPFMIDLDLAITDPDSASGDRVADDFDQNAMLQEYTNVFDSQLDN
;
A
#
# COMPACT_ATOMS: atom_id res chain seq x y z
N MET A 1 7.45 57.59 2.41
CA MET A 1 6.49 58.24 3.32
C MET A 1 5.66 59.22 2.52
N PRO A 2 4.38 59.53 2.82
CA PRO A 2 3.49 59.08 3.92
C PRO A 2 2.19 58.46 3.33
N LYS A 3 1.09 58.07 3.99
CA LYS A 3 0.62 57.84 5.37
C LYS A 3 -0.69 57.03 5.21
N TYR A 4 -0.92 56.06 6.08
CA TYR A 4 -2.19 55.34 6.23
C TYR A 4 -3.17 56.13 7.14
N VAL A 5 -4.40 55.60 7.30
CA VAL A 5 -5.37 55.76 8.43
C VAL A 5 -6.45 56.86 8.20
N PRO A 6 -7.74 56.76 8.65
CA PRO A 6 -8.69 55.60 8.80
C PRO A 6 -10.25 55.90 8.80
N ILE A 7 -11.11 54.87 9.00
CA ILE A 7 -12.32 54.77 9.93
C ILE A 7 -13.58 55.67 9.62
N LEU A 8 -14.88 55.35 9.80
CA LEU A 8 -15.76 54.33 10.45
C LEU A 8 -17.23 54.57 9.94
N PRO A 9 -18.25 53.74 10.33
CA PRO A 9 -19.61 53.68 9.76
C PRO A 9 -20.66 54.53 10.50
N HIS A 10 -21.84 54.71 9.90
CA HIS A 10 -23.05 55.23 10.57
C HIS A 10 -24.30 54.63 9.87
N ILE A 11 -24.97 53.65 10.47
CA ILE A 11 -26.16 53.70 11.36
C ILE A 11 -27.47 54.03 10.62
N ASN A 12 -28.43 53.13 10.86
CA ASN A 12 -29.81 53.06 10.39
C ASN A 12 -30.64 54.30 10.70
N ASP A 13 -31.63 54.59 9.86
CA ASP A 13 -32.89 55.19 10.29
C ASP A 13 -34.08 54.56 9.57
N ALA A 14 -35.17 54.45 10.33
CA ALA A 14 -36.34 53.62 10.11
C ALA A 14 -37.39 54.19 9.13
N GLU A 15 -38.12 53.27 8.49
CA GLU A 15 -39.54 53.22 8.06
C GLU A 15 -40.40 54.51 7.93
N PRO A 16 -41.31 54.58 6.93
CA PRO A 16 -42.62 53.93 7.14
C PRO A 16 -43.27 53.24 5.92
N ASN A 17 -44.13 52.28 6.28
CA ASN A 17 -45.06 51.52 5.46
C ASN A 17 -45.87 52.34 4.44
N SER A 18 -45.96 51.82 3.21
CA SER A 18 -47.17 51.91 2.40
C SER A 18 -47.37 50.61 1.63
N THR A 19 -48.47 49.94 1.99
CA THR A 19 -49.09 48.82 1.29
C THR A 19 -49.63 49.28 -0.05
N GLU A 20 -49.21 48.66 -1.17
CA GLU A 20 -50.07 48.54 -2.34
C GLU A 20 -49.64 47.41 -3.31
N THR A 21 -50.54 46.44 -3.42
CA THR A 21 -50.89 45.55 -4.55
C THR A 21 -49.83 44.67 -5.25
N LEU A 22 -50.06 43.35 -5.09
CA LEU A 22 -49.51 42.25 -5.86
C LEU A 22 -49.84 42.38 -7.37
N GLY A 23 -48.84 42.73 -8.17
CA GLY A 23 -48.76 42.34 -9.57
C GLY A 23 -48.00 41.01 -9.70
N LEU A 24 -48.67 39.97 -10.20
CA LEU A 24 -48.07 38.65 -10.49
C LEU A 24 -46.85 38.81 -11.41
N LYS A 25 -45.64 38.71 -10.85
CA LYS A 25 -44.38 38.72 -11.62
C LYS A 25 -44.21 37.38 -12.35
N ARG A 26 -44.28 37.43 -13.69
CA ARG A 26 -43.98 36.30 -14.59
C ARG A 26 -42.63 35.66 -14.24
N ARG A 27 -42.63 34.34 -14.04
CA ARG A 27 -41.44 33.51 -13.76
C ARG A 27 -40.57 33.47 -15.02
N ARG A 28 -39.33 33.98 -14.96
CA ARG A 28 -38.41 34.04 -16.11
C ARG A 28 -37.54 32.79 -16.15
N VAL A 29 -37.55 32.08 -17.29
CA VAL A 29 -36.69 30.93 -17.60
C VAL A 29 -35.34 31.48 -18.06
N GLY A 30 -34.24 31.05 -17.44
CA GLY A 30 -32.89 31.44 -17.89
C GLY A 30 -32.51 30.69 -19.17
N VAL A 31 -31.85 31.36 -20.12
CA VAL A 31 -31.42 30.75 -21.39
C VAL A 31 -29.91 30.87 -21.56
N ALA A 32 -29.26 29.76 -21.91
CA ALA A 32 -27.80 29.67 -22.05
C ALA A 32 -27.26 30.35 -23.32
N ILE A 33 -28.11 30.58 -24.34
CA ILE A 33 -27.69 31.10 -25.66
C ILE A 33 -28.64 32.21 -26.13
N ALA A 34 -28.09 33.37 -26.51
CA ALA A 34 -28.85 34.47 -27.11
C ALA A 34 -29.27 34.17 -28.56
N CYS A 35 -30.43 34.69 -29.01
CA CYS A 35 -30.83 34.63 -30.42
C CYS A 35 -29.81 35.32 -31.33
N ASN A 36 -29.85 35.01 -32.63
CA ASN A 36 -28.92 35.54 -33.63
C ASN A 36 -28.92 37.08 -33.68
N ALA A 37 -30.11 37.71 -33.62
CA ALA A 37 -30.24 39.16 -33.58
C ALA A 37 -29.61 39.78 -32.31
N CYS A 38 -29.82 39.17 -31.14
CA CYS A 38 -29.21 39.61 -29.89
C CYS A 38 -27.69 39.39 -29.87
N ARG A 39 -27.18 38.29 -30.46
CA ARG A 39 -25.74 38.06 -30.64
C ARG A 39 -25.09 39.13 -31.50
N ARG A 40 -25.68 39.47 -32.66
CA ARG A 40 -25.16 40.53 -33.55
C ARG A 40 -25.09 41.88 -32.83
N ARG A 41 -26.05 42.17 -31.96
CA ARG A 41 -26.11 43.40 -31.16
C ARG A 41 -25.31 43.33 -29.84
N LYS A 42 -24.59 42.24 -29.58
CA LYS A 42 -23.83 41.99 -28.32
C LYS A 42 -24.69 42.14 -27.05
N ILE A 43 -25.96 41.75 -27.13
CA ILE A 43 -26.90 41.73 -26.01
C ILE A 43 -26.64 40.50 -25.13
N ARG A 44 -26.53 40.70 -23.81
CA ARG A 44 -26.31 39.62 -22.83
C ARG A 44 -27.59 38.80 -22.60
N VAL A 45 -27.43 37.53 -22.23
CA VAL A 45 -28.55 36.64 -21.84
C VAL A 45 -28.93 36.81 -20.37
N CYS A 46 -30.23 36.68 -20.08
CA CYS A 46 -30.74 36.63 -18.71
C CYS A 46 -30.33 35.31 -18.01
N HIS A 47 -29.36 35.36 -17.10
CA HIS A 47 -29.08 34.25 -16.18
C HIS A 47 -30.04 34.33 -15.00
N GLY A 48 -30.99 33.41 -14.92
CA GLY A 48 -32.14 33.42 -14.00
C GLY A 48 -31.84 33.28 -12.49
N LYS A 49 -30.70 33.77 -11.98
CA LYS A 49 -30.30 33.63 -10.56
C LYS A 49 -29.84 34.90 -9.85
N ILE A 50 -30.09 36.11 -10.38
CA ILE A 50 -29.70 37.33 -9.67
C ILE A 50 -30.88 38.31 -9.57
N ARG A 51 -31.23 38.68 -8.32
CA ARG A 51 -32.15 39.79 -7.99
C ARG A 51 -31.42 41.09 -8.29
N TRP A 52 -31.75 41.76 -9.39
CA TRP A 52 -31.16 43.04 -9.76
C TRP A 52 -32.08 44.21 -9.36
N PHE A 53 -31.49 45.23 -8.74
CA PHE A 53 -32.17 46.41 -8.19
C PHE A 53 -32.48 47.53 -9.21
N ASN A 54 -32.29 47.31 -10.52
CA ASN A 54 -32.55 48.33 -11.54
C ASN A 54 -33.38 47.79 -12.71
N ALA A 55 -34.64 48.23 -12.81
CA ALA A 55 -35.59 47.81 -13.84
C ALA A 55 -35.19 48.24 -15.27
N LYS A 56 -34.40 49.32 -15.42
CA LYS A 56 -34.07 49.92 -16.73
C LYS A 56 -33.01 49.16 -17.55
N LEU A 57 -32.24 48.26 -16.93
CA LEU A 57 -31.21 47.42 -17.59
C LEU A 57 -31.73 46.04 -18.03
N ILE A 58 -32.96 45.71 -17.63
CA ILE A 58 -33.57 44.40 -17.82
C ILE A 58 -34.16 44.24 -19.23
N ASP A 59 -34.67 45.32 -19.82
CA ASP A 59 -35.30 45.31 -21.15
C ASP A 59 -34.30 45.16 -22.31
N LEU A 60 -33.00 45.21 -22.01
CA LEU A 60 -31.92 45.07 -22.98
C LEU A 60 -31.31 43.66 -23.04
N GLN A 61 -31.82 42.68 -22.28
CA GLN A 61 -31.26 41.32 -22.23
C GLN A 61 -32.11 40.32 -23.01
N CYS A 62 -31.44 39.36 -23.66
CA CYS A 62 -32.11 38.26 -24.34
C CYS A 62 -32.64 37.28 -23.28
N ASP A 63 -33.96 37.19 -23.17
CA ASP A 63 -34.65 36.39 -22.16
C ASP A 63 -35.10 35.02 -22.68
N GLY A 64 -34.78 34.69 -23.94
CA GLY A 64 -35.03 33.36 -24.47
C GLY A 64 -36.46 33.07 -24.92
N GLN A 65 -37.39 34.02 -24.78
CA GLN A 65 -38.79 33.79 -25.15
C GLN A 65 -38.93 33.52 -26.65
N ARG A 66 -39.81 32.58 -26.99
CA ARG A 66 -40.18 32.20 -28.36
C ARG A 66 -41.63 32.57 -28.62
N PRO A 67 -42.00 33.10 -29.80
CA PRO A 67 -41.18 33.21 -31.01
C PRO A 67 -40.22 34.40 -31.03
N THR A 68 -40.43 35.43 -30.19
CA THR A 68 -39.56 36.63 -30.14
C THR A 68 -39.19 36.94 -28.69
N CYS A 69 -37.89 37.14 -28.42
CA CYS A 69 -37.41 37.53 -27.09
C CYS A 69 -37.72 39.01 -26.81
N THR A 70 -37.84 39.40 -25.54
CA THR A 70 -38.23 40.78 -25.17
C THR A 70 -37.25 41.83 -25.71
N ALA A 71 -35.96 41.52 -25.81
CA ALA A 71 -34.96 42.42 -26.41
C ALA A 71 -35.12 42.64 -27.93
N CYS A 72 -35.89 41.77 -28.60
CA CYS A 72 -36.22 41.84 -30.03
C CYS A 72 -37.65 42.34 -30.30
N GLU A 73 -38.48 42.49 -29.27
CA GLU A 73 -39.86 42.95 -29.42
C GLU A 73 -39.89 44.38 -29.99
N GLY A 74 -40.70 44.59 -31.04
CA GLY A 74 -40.80 45.88 -31.74
C GLY A 74 -39.62 46.24 -32.65
N LYS A 75 -38.70 45.31 -32.95
CA LYS A 75 -37.56 45.53 -33.85
C LYS A 75 -37.72 44.77 -35.17
N THR A 76 -37.12 45.29 -36.23
CA THR A 76 -37.24 44.75 -37.61
C THR A 76 -36.40 43.50 -37.89
N ASP A 77 -35.53 43.08 -36.96
CA ASP A 77 -34.65 41.93 -37.17
C ASP A 77 -35.32 40.63 -36.69
N GLU A 78 -35.24 39.58 -37.50
CA GLU A 78 -35.78 38.26 -37.21
C GLU A 78 -35.11 37.62 -35.97
N CYS A 79 -35.92 37.19 -35.00
CA CYS A 79 -35.47 36.60 -33.74
C CYS A 79 -35.31 35.07 -33.85
N SER A 80 -34.29 34.60 -34.59
CA SER A 80 -34.01 33.16 -34.74
C SER A 80 -32.93 32.65 -33.76
N TYR A 81 -33.09 31.43 -33.26
CA TYR A 81 -32.08 30.70 -32.47
C TYR A 81 -31.43 29.63 -33.34
N ARG A 82 -30.17 29.26 -33.04
CA ARG A 82 -29.32 28.43 -33.92
C ARG A 82 -29.67 26.93 -33.93
N ASP A 83 -30.80 26.53 -33.36
CA ASP A 83 -31.23 25.12 -33.26
C ASP A 83 -32.40 24.82 -34.19
N GLU A 84 -32.33 25.29 -35.42
CA GLU A 84 -33.00 24.66 -36.56
C GLU A 84 -31.98 24.50 -37.69
N SER A 85 -30.91 23.76 -37.41
CA SER A 85 -30.40 22.86 -38.44
C SER A 85 -31.30 21.64 -38.37
N GLU A 86 -32.26 21.52 -39.29
CA GLU A 86 -32.83 20.22 -39.59
C GLU A 86 -31.65 19.25 -39.77
N MET A 87 -31.62 18.19 -38.96
CA MET A 87 -30.67 17.10 -39.16
C MET A 87 -30.72 16.72 -40.64
N SER A 88 -29.57 16.60 -41.31
CA SER A 88 -29.59 16.19 -42.72
C SER A 88 -30.35 14.86 -42.85
N GLN A 89 -31.03 14.65 -43.97
CA GLN A 89 -31.80 13.43 -44.22
C GLN A 89 -30.92 12.17 -44.05
N GLU A 90 -29.62 12.29 -44.34
CA GLU A 90 -28.60 11.25 -44.10
C GLU A 90 -28.33 11.03 -42.60
N SER A 91 -28.20 12.09 -41.80
CA SER A 91 -28.02 11.97 -40.34
C SER A 91 -29.25 11.40 -39.64
N GLN A 92 -30.47 11.75 -40.10
CA GLN A 92 -31.70 11.12 -39.60
C GLN A 92 -31.78 9.64 -39.97
N SER A 93 -31.39 9.30 -41.20
CA SER A 93 -31.31 7.90 -41.64
C SER A 93 -30.34 7.11 -40.75
N LEU A 94 -29.14 7.63 -40.51
CA LEU A 94 -28.12 6.98 -39.71
C LEU A 94 -28.58 6.76 -38.26
N VAL A 95 -29.23 7.74 -37.63
CA VAL A 95 -29.75 7.61 -36.26
C VAL A 95 -30.89 6.59 -36.18
N LEU A 96 -31.81 6.60 -37.15
CA LEU A 96 -32.88 5.60 -37.21
C LEU A 96 -32.33 4.20 -37.46
N GLU A 97 -31.25 4.09 -38.20
CA GLU A 97 -30.57 2.83 -38.49
C GLU A 97 -29.82 2.29 -37.26
N VAL A 98 -29.18 3.16 -36.46
CA VAL A 98 -28.60 2.79 -35.16
C VAL A 98 -29.68 2.22 -34.22
N ILE A 99 -30.82 2.90 -34.11
CA ILE A 99 -31.94 2.47 -33.25
C ILE A 99 -32.52 1.14 -33.72
N ARG A 100 -32.69 0.95 -35.04
CA ARG A 100 -33.17 -0.32 -35.59
C ARG A 100 -32.21 -1.46 -35.28
N VAL A 101 -30.91 -1.26 -35.48
CA VAL A 101 -29.91 -2.29 -35.21
C VAL A 101 -29.90 -2.65 -33.73
N LEU A 102 -29.90 -1.66 -32.82
CA LEU A 102 -30.00 -1.88 -31.37
C LEU A 102 -31.23 -2.69 -30.97
N ASN A 103 -32.39 -2.42 -31.57
CA ASN A 103 -33.62 -3.17 -31.30
C ASN A 103 -33.61 -4.61 -31.86
N THR A 104 -32.65 -4.94 -32.72
CA THR A 104 -32.45 -6.30 -33.26
C THR A 104 -31.31 -7.05 -32.57
N VAL A 105 -30.53 -6.40 -31.70
CA VAL A 105 -29.49 -7.07 -30.90
C VAL A 105 -30.15 -7.96 -29.84
N PRO A 106 -29.74 -9.24 -29.71
CA PRO A 106 -30.22 -10.12 -28.64
C PRO A 106 -29.94 -9.53 -27.25
N ALA A 107 -30.86 -9.72 -26.29
CA ALA A 107 -30.75 -9.14 -24.94
C ALA A 107 -29.42 -9.45 -24.22
N GLU A 108 -28.81 -10.59 -24.54
CA GLU A 108 -27.55 -11.07 -23.98
C GLU A 108 -26.31 -10.30 -24.49
N GLU A 109 -26.40 -9.65 -25.66
CA GLU A 109 -25.29 -8.92 -26.30
C GLU A 109 -25.38 -7.39 -26.13
N ILE A 110 -26.52 -6.88 -25.66
CA ILE A 110 -26.81 -5.44 -25.55
C ILE A 110 -25.83 -4.74 -24.59
N ILE A 111 -25.56 -5.33 -23.43
CA ILE A 111 -24.71 -4.71 -22.40
C ILE A 111 -23.27 -4.53 -22.90
N GLN A 112 -22.73 -5.52 -23.61
CA GLN A 112 -21.37 -5.48 -24.16
C GLN A 112 -21.24 -4.48 -25.31
N LYS A 113 -22.20 -4.48 -26.26
CA LYS A 113 -22.22 -3.49 -27.36
C LYS A 113 -22.39 -2.06 -26.83
N LEU A 114 -23.19 -1.85 -25.77
CA LEU A 114 -23.34 -0.53 -25.14
C LEU A 114 -22.08 -0.04 -24.41
N GLN A 115 -21.29 -0.95 -23.82
CA GLN A 115 -20.01 -0.58 -23.19
C GLN A 115 -18.98 -0.07 -24.19
N ALA A 116 -18.88 -0.69 -25.37
CA ALA A 116 -18.00 -0.25 -26.46
C ALA A 116 -18.40 1.15 -27.01
N LEU A 117 -19.69 1.51 -26.91
CA LEU A 117 -20.23 2.77 -27.41
C LEU A 117 -20.13 3.92 -26.40
N LYS A 118 -19.73 3.66 -25.15
CA LYS A 118 -19.75 4.62 -24.02
C LYS A 118 -18.87 5.86 -24.25
N ARG A 119 -17.98 5.83 -25.24
CA ARG A 119 -17.06 6.94 -25.58
C ARG A 119 -17.12 7.38 -27.05
N GLU A 120 -17.98 6.76 -27.86
CA GLU A 120 -18.06 7.03 -29.29
C GLU A 120 -19.17 8.02 -29.63
N ILE A 121 -18.86 8.99 -30.50
CA ILE A 121 -19.75 10.09 -30.89
C ILE A 121 -20.06 10.12 -32.38
N ASP A 122 -19.42 9.25 -33.18
CA ASP A 122 -19.62 9.18 -34.63
C ASP A 122 -20.61 8.08 -35.03
N ALA A 123 -21.71 8.45 -35.69
CA ALA A 123 -22.79 7.53 -36.05
C ALA A 123 -22.36 6.42 -37.01
N SER A 124 -21.34 6.63 -37.85
CA SER A 124 -20.85 5.61 -38.79
C SER A 124 -19.99 4.57 -38.09
N THR A 125 -19.16 4.98 -37.13
CA THR A 125 -18.39 4.11 -36.24
C THR A 125 -19.30 3.33 -35.29
N ILE A 126 -20.36 3.96 -34.77
CA ILE A 126 -21.38 3.28 -33.95
C ILE A 126 -22.07 2.17 -34.76
N LEU A 127 -22.42 2.44 -36.03
CA LEU A 127 -23.02 1.43 -36.91
C LEU A 127 -22.07 0.29 -37.27
N SER A 128 -20.77 0.56 -37.45
CA SER A 128 -19.80 -0.52 -37.68
C SER A 128 -19.68 -1.42 -36.46
N ILE A 129 -19.57 -0.84 -35.25
CA ILE A 129 -19.51 -1.58 -33.98
C ILE A 129 -20.77 -2.43 -33.76
N LEU A 130 -21.94 -1.88 -34.08
CA LEU A 130 -23.20 -2.61 -33.91
C LEU A 130 -23.37 -3.76 -34.91
N ARG A 131 -22.84 -3.62 -36.13
CA ARG A 131 -22.93 -4.63 -37.19
C ARG A 131 -21.86 -5.70 -37.14
N ASP A 132 -20.75 -5.43 -36.46
CA ASP A 132 -19.66 -6.36 -36.35
C ASP A 132 -20.04 -7.51 -35.39
N GLN A 133 -19.97 -8.75 -35.90
CA GLN A 133 -20.25 -9.97 -35.13
C GLN A 133 -19.02 -10.44 -34.34
N ASP A 134 -17.83 -9.90 -34.63
CA ASP A 134 -16.56 -10.32 -34.01
C ASP A 134 -16.22 -9.61 -32.70
N ILE A 135 -17.09 -8.71 -32.20
CA ILE A 135 -16.87 -8.00 -30.91
C ILE A 135 -17.00 -8.94 -29.70
N LEU A 136 -17.60 -10.12 -29.89
CA LEU A 136 -17.66 -11.18 -28.87
C LEU A 136 -16.27 -11.68 -28.42
N ASN A 137 -15.20 -11.33 -29.15
CA ASN A 137 -13.85 -11.76 -28.84
C ASN A 137 -12.90 -10.65 -28.38
N LEU A 138 -13.22 -9.36 -28.43
CA LEU A 138 -12.17 -8.34 -28.20
C LEU A 138 -11.71 -8.20 -26.74
N ASP A 139 -12.58 -8.26 -25.73
CA ASP A 139 -12.16 -8.20 -24.31
C ASP A 139 -11.69 -9.56 -23.77
N ALA A 140 -12.27 -10.66 -24.28
CA ALA A 140 -11.88 -12.02 -23.95
C ALA A 140 -10.57 -12.43 -24.66
N ASP A 141 -10.38 -12.10 -25.93
CA ASP A 141 -9.09 -12.31 -26.62
C ASP A 141 -8.05 -11.34 -26.11
N TYR A 142 -8.33 -10.08 -25.74
CA TYR A 142 -7.25 -9.23 -25.18
C TYR A 142 -6.77 -9.78 -23.83
N SER A 143 -7.69 -10.22 -22.95
CA SER A 143 -7.32 -10.84 -21.67
C SER A 143 -6.69 -12.23 -21.84
N ASN A 144 -7.20 -13.07 -22.74
CA ASN A 144 -6.62 -14.39 -23.03
C ASN A 144 -5.31 -14.30 -23.79
N THR A 145 -5.15 -13.34 -24.71
CA THR A 145 -3.90 -13.10 -25.44
C THR A 145 -2.85 -12.51 -24.50
N ILE A 146 -3.22 -11.57 -23.62
CA ILE A 146 -2.32 -11.07 -22.56
C ILE A 146 -1.96 -12.20 -21.59
N ALA A 147 -2.91 -13.04 -21.16
CA ALA A 147 -2.64 -14.16 -20.28
C ALA A 147 -1.70 -15.19 -20.93
N THR A 148 -1.92 -15.49 -22.22
CA THR A 148 -1.11 -16.44 -23.01
C THR A 148 0.28 -15.88 -23.31
N MET A 149 0.38 -14.62 -23.76
CA MET A 149 1.65 -13.93 -24.02
C MET A 149 2.45 -13.69 -22.73
N ASN A 150 1.80 -13.50 -21.58
CA ASN A 150 2.48 -13.39 -20.29
C ASN A 150 2.97 -14.75 -19.75
N ASP A 151 2.24 -15.83 -19.99
CA ASP A 151 2.70 -17.19 -19.67
C ASP A 151 3.93 -17.55 -20.51
N GLU A 152 3.92 -17.16 -21.80
CA GLU A 152 5.07 -17.23 -22.70
C GLU A 152 6.24 -16.34 -22.22
N LEU A 153 5.99 -15.10 -21.80
CA LEU A 153 7.07 -14.21 -21.32
C LEU A 153 7.76 -14.73 -20.05
N GLN A 154 6.96 -15.20 -19.10
CA GLN A 154 7.47 -15.77 -17.86
C GLN A 154 8.23 -17.08 -18.11
N SER A 155 7.77 -17.90 -19.06
CA SER A 155 8.37 -19.20 -19.37
C SER A 155 9.55 -19.14 -20.37
N LEU A 156 9.64 -18.12 -21.23
CA LEU A 156 10.63 -18.04 -22.32
C LEU A 156 11.78 -17.06 -22.07
N GLU A 157 11.63 -16.04 -21.21
CA GLU A 157 12.69 -15.06 -20.93
C GLU A 157 12.98 -14.94 -19.43
N LEU A 158 12.00 -14.52 -18.63
CA LEU A 158 12.22 -14.20 -17.21
C LEU A 158 12.60 -15.44 -16.40
N GLY A 159 11.88 -16.56 -16.58
CA GLY A 159 12.12 -17.81 -15.86
C GLY A 159 13.46 -18.46 -16.20
N PRO A 160 13.78 -18.73 -17.50
CA PRO A 160 15.04 -19.37 -17.87
C PRO A 160 16.29 -18.58 -17.46
N GLN A 161 16.25 -17.25 -17.54
CA GLN A 161 17.39 -16.40 -17.18
C GLN A 161 17.43 -16.06 -15.69
N ASN A 162 16.29 -16.08 -15.00
CA ASN A 162 16.17 -15.67 -13.60
C ASN A 162 15.34 -16.67 -12.77
N PRO A 163 15.79 -17.93 -12.66
CA PRO A 163 15.00 -19.00 -12.05
C PRO A 163 14.73 -18.80 -10.55
N ASN A 164 15.56 -18.02 -9.86
CA ASN A 164 15.34 -17.66 -8.45
C ASN A 164 14.22 -16.62 -8.29
N ALA A 165 14.12 -15.64 -9.20
CA ALA A 165 13.13 -14.57 -9.16
C ALA A 165 11.79 -15.00 -9.77
N TYR A 166 11.83 -15.76 -10.86
CA TYR A 166 10.64 -16.17 -11.61
C TYR A 166 10.62 -17.68 -11.84
N PRO A 167 10.54 -18.49 -10.76
CA PRO A 167 10.36 -19.93 -10.93
C PRO A 167 9.02 -20.21 -11.63
N THR A 168 8.95 -21.32 -12.36
CA THR A 168 7.70 -21.79 -12.95
C THR A 168 6.71 -22.10 -11.84
N VAL A 169 5.59 -21.38 -11.82
CA VAL A 169 4.51 -21.56 -10.85
C VAL A 169 3.27 -22.14 -11.54
N PRO A 170 2.56 -23.10 -10.92
CA PRO A 170 1.34 -23.63 -11.49
C PRO A 170 0.28 -22.53 -11.66
N THR A 171 -0.41 -22.52 -12.80
CA THR A 171 -1.61 -21.70 -12.98
C THR A 171 -2.76 -22.32 -12.18
N LEU A 172 -3.23 -21.62 -11.15
CA LEU A 172 -4.34 -22.08 -10.34
C LEU A 172 -5.65 -21.65 -11.01
N THR A 173 -6.43 -22.63 -11.46
CA THR A 173 -7.76 -22.40 -12.04
C THR A 173 -8.80 -22.12 -10.96
N SER A 174 -9.93 -21.52 -11.34
CA SER A 174 -11.07 -21.30 -10.43
C SER A 174 -11.50 -22.62 -9.74
N ASP A 175 -11.48 -23.74 -10.47
CA ASP A 175 -11.78 -25.06 -9.91
C ASP A 175 -10.77 -25.51 -8.85
N THR A 176 -9.48 -25.23 -9.05
CA THR A 176 -8.45 -25.54 -8.05
C THR A 176 -8.66 -24.71 -6.79
N LEU A 177 -8.96 -23.42 -6.95
CA LEU A 177 -9.20 -22.50 -5.83
C LEU A 177 -10.47 -22.85 -5.03
N ARG A 178 -11.41 -23.60 -5.60
CA ARG A 178 -12.59 -24.12 -4.90
C ARG A 178 -12.29 -25.26 -3.92
N GLY A 179 -11.09 -25.84 -3.96
CA GLY A 179 -10.69 -26.88 -3.01
C GLY A 179 -10.63 -26.35 -1.56
N ASP A 180 -11.00 -27.21 -0.60
CA ASP A 180 -11.17 -26.84 0.81
C ASP A 180 -9.94 -26.13 1.41
N VAL A 181 -8.73 -26.63 1.10
CA VAL A 181 -7.46 -26.05 1.58
C VAL A 181 -7.31 -24.58 1.18
N TYR A 182 -7.74 -24.24 -0.05
CA TYR A 182 -7.65 -22.87 -0.56
C TYR A 182 -8.80 -21.99 -0.09
N GLN A 183 -10.00 -22.56 0.08
CA GLN A 183 -11.16 -21.84 0.62
C GLN A 183 -10.95 -21.44 2.09
N GLN A 184 -10.26 -22.27 2.89
CA GLN A 184 -9.90 -21.93 4.27
C GLN A 184 -9.01 -20.68 4.39
N LEU A 185 -8.31 -20.28 3.32
CA LEU A 185 -7.50 -19.06 3.31
C LEU A 185 -8.34 -17.78 3.23
N ILE A 186 -9.58 -17.87 2.71
CA ILE A 186 -10.49 -16.73 2.56
C ILE A 186 -11.69 -16.80 3.51
N GLN A 187 -11.55 -17.58 4.58
CA GLN A 187 -12.56 -17.71 5.64
C GLN A 187 -12.03 -17.15 6.97
N PRO A 188 -12.94 -16.66 7.84
CA PRO A 188 -12.56 -16.16 9.16
C PRO A 188 -12.00 -17.29 10.04
N THR A 189 -10.99 -16.98 10.84
CA THR A 189 -10.33 -17.92 11.75
C THR A 189 -11.32 -18.60 12.74
N ALA A 190 -12.44 -17.94 13.08
CA ALA A 190 -13.47 -18.48 13.97
C ALA A 190 -14.30 -19.63 13.36
N GLN A 191 -14.40 -19.73 12.03
CA GLN A 191 -15.19 -20.76 11.34
C GLN A 191 -14.38 -22.04 11.07
N THR A 192 -13.05 -21.95 11.02
CA THR A 192 -12.17 -23.12 10.86
C THR A 192 -12.12 -24.05 12.07
N SER A 193 -12.49 -23.56 13.27
CA SER A 193 -12.52 -24.37 14.50
C SER A 193 -13.70 -25.35 14.62
N SER A 194 -14.66 -25.34 13.69
CA SER A 194 -15.84 -26.24 13.72
C SER A 194 -15.70 -27.52 12.89
N VAL A 195 -14.63 -27.70 12.11
CA VAL A 195 -14.43 -28.86 11.23
C VAL A 195 -13.09 -29.52 11.56
N ASP A 196 -13.03 -30.19 12.71
CA ASP A 196 -12.18 -31.36 13.04
C ASP A 196 -12.11 -31.52 14.57
N ASN A 197 -13.21 -31.99 15.16
CA ASN A 197 -13.24 -32.54 16.53
C ASN A 197 -13.70 -34.00 16.50
N SER A 198 -13.17 -34.78 15.56
CA SER A 198 -13.44 -36.21 15.46
C SER A 198 -12.24 -36.97 14.91
N ALA A 199 -11.09 -36.87 15.59
CA ALA A 199 -10.09 -37.93 15.67
C ALA A 199 -9.22 -37.73 16.95
N ASP A 200 -9.26 -38.73 17.82
CA ASP A 200 -8.41 -38.97 19.01
C ASP A 200 -8.55 -38.09 20.26
N THR A 201 -9.66 -38.32 20.95
CA THR A 201 -9.85 -38.12 22.39
C THR A 201 -9.01 -39.10 23.23
N THR A 202 -7.67 -38.96 23.27
CA THR A 202 -6.85 -39.54 24.36
C THR A 202 -5.49 -38.85 24.52
N GLN A 203 -5.42 -37.58 24.98
CA GLN A 203 -4.22 -37.07 25.67
C GLN A 203 -4.56 -36.07 26.78
N ASN A 204 -5.12 -36.58 27.88
CA ASN A 204 -4.90 -36.01 29.20
C ASN A 204 -3.66 -36.68 29.82
N LYS A 205 -2.46 -36.22 29.45
CA LYS A 205 -1.23 -36.39 30.25
C LYS A 205 -0.30 -35.20 30.02
N THR A 206 -0.08 -34.47 31.11
CA THR A 206 1.00 -33.54 31.40
C THR A 206 2.31 -33.85 30.68
N GLY A 207 2.77 -32.87 29.90
CA GLY A 207 4.09 -32.80 29.30
C GLY A 207 4.14 -31.58 28.40
N HIS A 208 4.34 -30.38 28.97
CA HIS A 208 4.77 -29.23 28.18
C HIS A 208 6.10 -29.60 27.53
N THR A 209 6.08 -30.07 26.29
CA THR A 209 7.30 -30.17 25.49
C THR A 209 7.71 -28.74 25.18
N THR A 210 8.49 -28.14 26.08
CA THR A 210 9.11 -26.84 25.85
C THR A 210 9.94 -26.94 24.58
N LEU A 211 9.53 -26.23 23.54
CA LEU A 211 10.32 -26.10 22.31
C LEU A 211 11.75 -25.67 22.68
N PRO A 212 12.77 -26.25 22.04
CA PRO A 212 14.15 -25.89 22.32
C PRO A 212 14.39 -24.41 22.01
N LEU A 213 15.20 -23.74 22.83
CA LEU A 213 15.66 -22.37 22.56
C LEU A 213 16.64 -22.39 21.38
N CYS A 214 16.62 -21.33 20.57
CA CYS A 214 17.50 -21.17 19.41
C CYS A 214 18.99 -21.10 19.79
N ASP A 215 19.28 -20.67 21.02
CA ASP A 215 20.61 -20.62 21.63
C ASP A 215 20.53 -21.13 23.07
N SER A 216 21.33 -22.14 23.40
CA SER A 216 21.32 -22.79 24.71
C SER A 216 21.76 -21.87 25.85
N ARG A 217 22.50 -20.78 25.57
CA ARG A 217 22.93 -19.82 26.59
C ARG A 217 21.74 -19.10 27.21
N LEU A 218 20.65 -18.90 26.48
CA LEU A 218 19.43 -18.24 26.98
C LEU A 218 18.81 -18.97 28.19
N ALA A 219 19.10 -20.25 28.40
CA ALA A 219 18.70 -20.99 29.60
C ALA A 219 19.32 -20.43 30.90
N LYS A 220 20.35 -19.59 30.80
CA LYS A 220 21.03 -18.91 31.92
C LYS A 220 20.57 -17.47 32.13
N LEU A 221 19.50 -17.04 31.45
CA LEU A 221 19.00 -15.68 31.54
C LEU A 221 18.53 -15.34 32.96
N GLU A 222 18.96 -14.19 33.47
CA GLU A 222 18.46 -13.59 34.71
C GLU A 222 17.76 -12.25 34.40
N ILE A 223 16.51 -12.31 33.96
CA ILE A 223 15.80 -11.17 33.35
C ILE A 223 15.56 -10.01 34.33
N ASN A 224 15.45 -10.30 35.63
CA ASN A 224 15.21 -9.29 36.67
C ASN A 224 16.34 -8.26 36.81
N HIS A 225 17.54 -8.54 36.30
CA HIS A 225 18.62 -7.55 36.23
C HIS A 225 18.35 -6.44 35.20
N TRP A 226 17.54 -6.75 34.19
CA TRP A 226 17.39 -5.97 32.97
C TRP A 226 16.09 -5.20 32.88
N THR A 227 15.04 -5.65 33.55
CA THR A 227 13.71 -5.03 33.50
C THR A 227 12.99 -5.14 34.83
N ASN A 228 12.15 -4.14 35.13
CA ASN A 228 11.21 -4.17 36.25
C ASN A 228 9.85 -4.80 35.87
N VAL A 229 9.63 -5.13 34.59
CA VAL A 229 8.40 -5.79 34.15
C VAL A 229 8.37 -7.22 34.68
N PRO A 230 7.29 -7.65 35.34
CA PRO A 230 7.22 -8.98 35.94
C PRO A 230 7.04 -10.05 34.86
N ILE A 231 8.15 -10.66 34.43
CA ILE A 231 8.23 -11.79 33.50
C ILE A 231 9.16 -12.86 34.07
N THR A 232 8.88 -14.14 33.80
CA THR A 232 9.80 -15.22 34.19
C THR A 232 11.02 -15.29 33.26
N ASN A 233 12.13 -15.83 33.74
CA ASN A 233 13.34 -16.04 32.92
C ASN A 233 13.02 -16.90 31.70
N GLU A 234 12.20 -17.93 31.88
CA GLU A 234 11.84 -18.88 30.83
C GLU A 234 10.95 -18.25 29.75
N GLU A 235 10.01 -17.39 30.13
CA GLU A 235 9.17 -16.66 29.17
C GLU A 235 9.97 -15.61 28.39
N ALA A 236 10.84 -14.86 29.07
CA ALA A 236 11.72 -13.89 28.43
C ALA A 236 12.69 -14.56 27.45
N ALA A 237 13.30 -15.67 27.85
CA ALA A 237 14.18 -16.47 27.00
C ALA A 237 13.45 -16.98 25.75
N ARG A 238 12.21 -17.49 25.91
CA ARG A 238 11.38 -17.93 24.78
C ARG A 238 10.98 -16.79 23.86
N ALA A 239 10.63 -15.62 24.40
CA ALA A 239 10.29 -14.45 23.59
C ALA A 239 11.50 -13.97 22.77
N ILE A 240 12.68 -13.89 23.38
CA ILE A 240 13.93 -13.53 22.68
C ILE A 240 14.27 -14.56 21.62
N SER A 241 14.21 -15.86 21.94
CA SER A 241 14.41 -16.95 20.96
C SER A 241 13.48 -16.80 19.77
N PHE A 242 12.19 -16.58 20.02
CA PHE A 242 11.19 -16.44 18.98
C PHE A 242 11.48 -15.26 18.04
N TYR A 243 11.91 -14.11 18.58
CA TYR A 243 12.34 -12.98 17.75
C TYR A 243 13.57 -13.32 16.90
N LEU A 244 14.58 -13.96 17.51
CA LEU A 244 15.84 -14.32 16.84
C LEU A 244 15.63 -15.31 15.70
N GLU A 245 14.66 -16.21 15.81
CA GLU A 245 14.30 -17.15 14.76
C GLU A 245 13.38 -16.52 13.71
N THR A 246 12.50 -15.61 14.13
CA THR A 246 11.42 -15.10 13.26
C THR A 246 11.83 -13.87 12.45
N ASP A 247 12.16 -12.77 13.12
CA ASP A 247 12.31 -11.45 12.49
C ASP A 247 13.77 -10.98 12.41
N HIS A 248 14.63 -11.46 13.30
CA HIS A 248 16.05 -11.09 13.27
C HIS A 248 16.74 -11.37 11.93
N PRO A 249 16.51 -12.52 11.23
CA PRO A 249 17.13 -12.79 9.93
C PRO A 249 16.80 -11.74 8.85
N LEU A 250 15.70 -10.99 9.03
CA LEU A 250 15.23 -9.95 8.12
C LEU A 250 15.66 -8.55 8.56
N LEU A 251 15.59 -8.25 9.86
CA LEU A 251 15.86 -6.92 10.42
C LEU A 251 17.33 -6.68 10.77
N GLY A 252 18.00 -7.68 11.33
CA GLY A 252 19.43 -7.65 11.69
C GLY A 252 19.89 -6.41 12.46
N PHE A 253 19.13 -5.93 13.44
CA PHE A 253 19.50 -4.71 14.17
C PHE A 253 20.75 -4.86 15.06
N PHE A 254 21.08 -6.07 15.51
CA PHE A 254 22.23 -6.33 16.38
C PHE A 254 22.84 -7.70 16.08
N ASP A 255 24.07 -7.95 16.53
CA ASP A 255 24.68 -9.28 16.47
C ASP A 255 24.12 -10.19 17.59
N PRO A 256 23.44 -11.31 17.28
CA PRO A 256 22.86 -12.18 18.31
C PRO A 256 23.89 -12.80 19.24
N THR A 257 25.09 -13.10 18.75
CA THR A 257 26.10 -13.81 19.54
C THR A 257 26.65 -12.90 20.63
N LEU A 258 26.96 -11.66 20.27
CA LEU A 258 27.41 -10.61 21.19
C LEU A 258 26.29 -10.22 22.17
N PHE A 259 25.07 -9.97 21.66
CA PHE A 259 23.93 -9.62 22.48
C PHE A 259 23.62 -10.70 23.54
N ILE A 260 23.50 -11.97 23.13
CA ILE A 260 23.19 -13.07 24.06
C ILE A 260 24.33 -13.25 25.07
N SER A 261 25.59 -13.12 24.63
CA SER A 261 26.74 -13.21 25.53
C SER A 261 26.63 -12.19 26.66
N ASP A 262 26.38 -10.93 26.32
CA ASP A 262 26.31 -9.85 27.30
C ASP A 262 25.03 -9.90 28.14
N LEU A 263 23.91 -10.32 27.54
CA LEU A 263 22.65 -10.55 28.23
C LEU A 263 22.79 -11.54 29.39
N VAL A 264 23.45 -12.69 29.15
CA VAL A 264 23.60 -13.75 30.17
C VAL A 264 24.78 -13.52 31.11
N MET A 265 25.80 -12.78 30.68
CA MET A 265 26.94 -12.40 31.53
C MET A 265 26.70 -11.09 32.31
N ILE A 266 25.56 -10.45 32.14
CA ILE A 266 25.19 -9.18 32.78
C ILE A 266 26.24 -8.09 32.48
N LYS A 267 26.64 -8.00 31.20
CA LYS A 267 27.56 -6.99 30.68
C LYS A 267 26.81 -5.99 29.81
N THR A 268 27.32 -4.76 29.75
CA THR A 268 26.61 -3.64 29.08
C THR A 268 27.28 -3.15 27.80
N ASP A 269 28.23 -3.91 27.25
CA ASP A 269 28.97 -3.50 26.04
C ASP A 269 28.08 -3.63 24.79
N TYR A 270 27.31 -4.73 24.71
CA TYR A 270 26.42 -5.07 23.59
C TYR A 270 24.97 -5.34 24.03
N CYS A 271 24.62 -4.97 25.26
CA CYS A 271 23.31 -5.17 25.85
C CYS A 271 22.97 -4.04 26.82
N SER A 272 21.72 -3.60 26.87
CA SER A 272 21.29 -2.55 27.81
C SER A 272 19.86 -2.79 28.27
N LYS A 273 19.47 -2.16 29.40
CA LYS A 273 18.09 -2.22 29.90
C LYS A 273 17.11 -1.68 28.87
N LEU A 274 17.41 -0.52 28.27
CA LEU A 274 16.58 0.09 27.24
C LEU A 274 16.43 -0.85 26.03
N LEU A 275 17.53 -1.44 25.54
CA LEU A 275 17.50 -2.37 24.42
C LEU A 275 16.65 -3.61 24.72
N ILE A 276 16.80 -4.22 25.90
CA ILE A 276 16.04 -5.41 26.27
C ILE A 276 14.54 -5.12 26.38
N ASN A 277 14.16 -4.00 27.01
CA ASN A 277 12.74 -3.64 27.12
C ASN A 277 12.14 -3.33 25.74
N ALA A 278 12.87 -2.64 24.86
CA ALA A 278 12.40 -2.37 23.50
C ALA A 278 12.31 -3.66 22.65
N LEU A 279 13.27 -4.58 22.78
CA LEU A 279 13.23 -5.89 22.13
C LEU A 279 12.06 -6.74 22.64
N LEU A 280 11.85 -6.82 23.94
CA LEU A 280 10.76 -7.61 24.54
C LEU A 280 9.40 -7.00 24.24
N TYR A 281 9.31 -5.69 24.08
CA TYR A 281 8.12 -5.03 23.54
C TYR A 281 7.74 -5.62 22.17
N TRP A 282 8.68 -5.69 21.23
CA TRP A 282 8.44 -6.30 19.91
C TRP A 282 8.18 -7.81 19.99
N ALA A 283 8.97 -8.55 20.77
CA ALA A 283 8.88 -10.00 20.88
C ALA A 283 7.56 -10.47 21.54
N CYS A 284 7.07 -9.74 22.55
CA CYS A 284 5.75 -10.00 23.13
C CYS A 284 4.62 -9.63 22.17
N GLN A 285 4.78 -8.59 21.35
CA GLN A 285 3.81 -8.23 20.32
C GLN A 285 3.66 -9.34 19.28
N LEU A 286 4.78 -9.86 18.76
CA LEU A 286 4.82 -11.03 17.88
C LEU A 286 4.11 -12.25 18.48
N ASN A 287 4.22 -12.46 19.80
CA ASN A 287 3.60 -13.59 20.50
C ASN A 287 2.15 -13.34 20.97
N SER A 288 1.58 -12.15 20.75
CA SER A 288 0.28 -11.76 21.30
C SER A 288 -0.88 -12.60 20.75
N ALA A 289 -0.74 -13.21 19.57
CA ALA A 289 -1.71 -14.18 19.04
C ALA A 289 -1.85 -15.44 19.91
N ARG A 290 -0.81 -15.81 20.67
CA ARG A 290 -0.72 -17.08 21.41
C ARG A 290 -1.24 -17.00 22.84
N SER A 291 -1.21 -15.83 23.50
CA SER A 291 -1.71 -15.67 24.87
C SER A 291 -2.11 -14.22 25.22
N LEU A 292 -3.12 -14.06 26.08
CA LEU A 292 -3.58 -12.75 26.57
C LEU A 292 -2.55 -12.07 27.48
N ASP A 293 -1.74 -12.86 28.20
CA ASP A 293 -0.67 -12.35 29.06
C ASP A 293 0.41 -11.62 28.23
N CYS A 294 0.71 -12.10 27.02
CA CYS A 294 1.64 -11.43 26.11
C CYS A 294 1.17 -10.02 25.74
N ALA A 295 -0.13 -9.78 25.50
CA ALA A 295 -0.64 -8.45 25.16
C ALA A 295 -0.44 -7.44 26.30
N THR A 296 -0.65 -7.88 27.56
CA THR A 296 -0.41 -7.03 28.73
C THR A 296 1.09 -6.74 28.92
N LEU A 297 1.94 -7.76 28.73
CA LEU A 297 3.39 -7.60 28.79
C LEU A 297 3.90 -6.64 27.72
N THR A 298 3.40 -6.71 26.49
CA THR A 298 3.72 -5.79 25.39
C THR A 298 3.57 -4.32 25.83
N LEU A 299 2.46 -3.95 26.46
CA LEU A 299 2.24 -2.58 26.94
C LEU A 299 3.17 -2.19 28.09
N ARG A 300 3.48 -3.12 29.00
CA ARG A 300 4.40 -2.87 30.12
C ARG A 300 5.83 -2.65 29.64
N PHE A 301 6.31 -3.48 28.70
CA PHE A 301 7.63 -3.32 28.10
C PHE A 301 7.74 -2.04 27.29
N CYS A 302 6.69 -1.66 26.57
CA CYS A 302 6.60 -0.38 25.88
C CYS A 302 6.78 0.79 26.86
N ALA A 303 6.00 0.83 27.94
CA ALA A 303 6.09 1.90 28.94
C ALA A 303 7.44 1.96 29.67
N GLU A 304 8.02 0.81 30.02
CA GLU A 304 9.36 0.74 30.64
C GLU A 304 10.45 1.25 29.67
N ALA A 305 10.38 0.84 28.39
CA ALA A 305 11.31 1.30 27.37
C ALA A 305 11.21 2.82 27.10
N GLU A 306 9.99 3.38 27.06
CA GLU A 306 9.79 4.83 26.95
C GLU A 306 10.37 5.60 28.15
N SER A 307 10.13 5.09 29.36
CA SER A 307 10.66 5.69 30.60
C SER A 307 12.19 5.74 30.58
N LEU A 308 12.85 4.64 30.19
CA LEU A 308 14.30 4.59 30.03
C LEU A 308 14.78 5.52 28.91
N TRP A 309 14.06 5.54 27.79
CA TRP A 309 14.40 6.39 26.65
C TRP A 309 14.42 7.88 27.00
N GLU A 310 13.47 8.38 27.80
CA GLU A 310 13.47 9.80 28.19
C GLU A 310 14.74 10.22 28.94
N HIS A 311 15.36 9.30 29.67
CA HIS A 311 16.62 9.56 30.37
C HIS A 311 17.84 9.39 29.47
N GLU A 312 17.77 8.52 28.45
CA GLU A 312 18.92 8.15 27.62
C GLU A 312 18.92 8.80 26.23
N ARG A 313 17.87 9.56 25.86
CA ARG A 313 17.67 10.16 24.53
C ARG A 313 18.83 11.02 24.00
N HIS A 314 19.61 11.58 24.90
CA HIS A 314 20.76 12.45 24.59
C HIS A 314 22.07 11.67 24.41
N ILE A 315 22.06 10.35 24.61
CA ILE A 315 23.22 9.47 24.52
C ILE A 315 23.20 8.80 23.14
N ASP A 316 24.15 9.20 22.30
CA ASP A 316 24.36 8.62 20.98
C ASP A 316 25.22 7.34 21.09
N CYS A 317 24.59 6.18 21.02
CA CYS A 317 25.26 4.87 20.99
C CYS A 317 24.47 3.84 20.19
N ILE A 318 25.13 2.76 19.75
CA ILE A 318 24.48 1.74 18.90
C ILE A 318 23.33 1.02 19.61
N LEU A 319 23.39 0.86 20.93
CA LEU A 319 22.35 0.20 21.71
C LEU A 319 21.07 1.02 21.75
N ASN A 320 21.21 2.34 21.94
CA ASN A 320 20.10 3.28 21.94
C ASN A 320 19.51 3.44 20.54
N LEU A 321 20.36 3.48 19.52
CA LEU A 321 19.91 3.48 18.12
C LEU A 321 19.01 2.26 17.84
N VAL A 322 19.45 1.07 18.21
CA VAL A 322 18.69 -0.18 18.02
C VAL A 322 17.41 -0.19 18.85
N ALA A 323 17.46 0.26 20.10
CA ALA A 323 16.27 0.32 20.96
C ALA A 323 15.19 1.25 20.37
N VAL A 324 15.60 2.40 19.82
CA VAL A 324 14.70 3.33 19.14
C VAL A 324 14.09 2.72 17.88
N GLN A 325 14.84 1.88 17.13
CA GLN A 325 14.26 1.15 16.00
C GLN A 325 13.16 0.18 16.46
N PHE A 326 13.36 -0.54 17.57
CA PHE A 326 12.34 -1.42 18.13
C PHE A 326 11.11 -0.65 18.63
N LEU A 327 11.30 0.50 19.29
CA LEU A 327 10.19 1.37 19.67
C LEU A 327 9.40 1.81 18.44
N SER A 328 10.10 2.28 17.39
CA SER A 328 9.48 2.69 16.14
C SER A 328 8.62 1.58 15.52
N ILE A 329 9.17 0.39 15.34
CA ILE A 329 8.47 -0.70 14.65
C ILE A 329 7.32 -1.25 15.51
N GLY A 330 7.46 -1.30 16.84
CA GLY A 330 6.35 -1.68 17.72
C GLY A 330 5.16 -0.72 17.64
N TYR A 331 5.40 0.60 17.62
CA TYR A 331 4.32 1.60 17.46
C TYR A 331 3.60 1.50 16.13
N LEU A 332 4.31 1.07 15.07
CA LEU A 332 3.71 0.83 13.78
C LEU A 332 2.69 -0.30 13.87
N GLY A 333 3.07 -1.38 14.55
CA GLY A 333 2.18 -2.50 14.82
C GLY A 333 0.94 -2.15 15.64
N GLN A 334 1.04 -1.16 16.54
CA GLN A 334 -0.09 -0.68 17.34
C GLN A 334 -1.02 0.29 16.61
N GLY A 335 -0.66 0.72 15.40
CA GLY A 335 -1.39 1.76 14.68
C GLY A 335 -1.25 3.12 15.37
N ARG A 336 -0.03 3.54 15.71
CA ARG A 336 0.25 4.89 16.22
C ARG A 336 1.23 5.60 15.30
N GLY A 337 0.88 5.72 14.03
CA GLY A 337 1.80 6.13 12.96
C GLY A 337 2.46 7.50 13.13
N HIS A 338 1.84 8.44 13.86
CA HIS A 338 2.50 9.73 14.18
C HIS A 338 3.71 9.56 15.11
N ILE A 339 3.65 8.59 16.04
CA ILE A 339 4.74 8.26 16.97
C ILE A 339 5.87 7.54 16.23
N VAL A 340 5.52 6.65 15.30
CA VAL A 340 6.48 5.94 14.43
C VAL A 340 7.42 6.91 13.73
N LEU A 341 6.86 7.96 13.12
CA LEU A 341 7.62 8.98 12.40
C LEU A 341 8.62 9.71 13.31
N SER A 342 8.23 9.99 14.56
CA SER A 342 9.09 10.64 15.55
C SER A 342 10.32 9.79 15.88
N TYR A 343 10.11 8.51 16.22
CA TYR A 343 11.21 7.59 16.54
C TYR A 343 12.10 7.29 15.34
N LEU A 344 11.55 7.07 14.13
CA LEU A 344 12.37 6.88 12.92
C LEU A 344 13.24 8.09 12.59
N ASN A 345 12.68 9.29 12.72
CA ASN A 345 13.43 10.52 12.47
C ASN A 345 14.51 10.76 13.53
N GLU A 346 14.26 10.37 14.79
CA GLU A 346 15.28 10.41 15.84
C GLU A 346 16.38 9.38 15.59
N ALA A 347 16.05 8.13 15.25
CA ALA A 347 17.04 7.11 14.88
C ALA A 347 17.89 7.56 13.69
N SER A 348 17.27 8.15 12.66
CA SER A 348 17.98 8.73 11.51
C SER A 348 18.94 9.85 11.94
N SER A 349 18.49 10.71 12.86
CA SER A 349 19.29 11.83 13.35
C SER A 349 20.46 11.35 14.23
N MET A 350 20.22 10.39 15.13
CA MET A 350 21.25 9.75 15.95
C MET A 350 22.30 9.07 15.09
N ALA A 351 21.88 8.29 14.10
CA ALA A 351 22.83 7.59 13.24
C ALA A 351 23.71 8.54 12.40
N LEU A 352 23.17 9.71 12.02
CA LEU A 352 23.96 10.78 11.38
C LEU A 352 24.95 11.43 12.37
N ARG A 353 24.55 11.70 13.62
CA ARG A 353 25.45 12.23 14.66
C ARG A 353 26.58 11.26 15.02
N MET A 354 26.31 9.96 14.88
CA MET A 354 27.29 8.89 15.08
C MET A 354 28.19 8.63 13.85
N ASP A 355 28.08 9.43 12.79
CA ASP A 355 28.81 9.26 11.53
C ASP A 355 28.66 7.85 10.90
N LEU A 356 27.50 7.19 11.09
CA LEU A 356 27.24 5.88 10.47
C LEU A 356 26.93 5.98 8.97
N PHE A 357 26.57 7.19 8.52
CA PHE A 357 26.12 7.51 7.16
C PHE A 357 26.77 8.81 6.66
N GLY A 358 27.08 8.87 5.35
CA GLY A 358 27.65 10.05 4.68
C GLY A 358 29.06 9.83 4.12
N THR A 359 29.65 10.90 3.56
CA THR A 359 30.96 10.85 2.93
C THR A 359 32.06 10.58 3.94
N ILE A 360 32.93 9.61 3.65
CA ILE A 360 34.06 9.25 4.53
C ILE A 360 35.02 10.44 4.63
N GLU A 361 34.94 11.18 5.72
CA GLU A 361 36.08 11.97 6.17
C GLU A 361 37.23 11.00 6.47
N LYS A 362 38.48 11.37 6.17
CA LYS A 362 39.66 10.51 6.41
C LYS A 362 39.69 9.94 7.84
N ASN A 363 39.18 10.71 8.80
CA ASN A 363 39.10 10.31 10.21
C ASN A 363 38.12 9.15 10.48
N ALA A 364 37.05 8.99 9.68
CA ALA A 364 36.05 7.94 9.88
C ALA A 364 36.58 6.55 9.54
N ALA A 365 37.35 6.42 8.45
CA ALA A 365 38.03 5.18 8.08
C ALA A 365 39.03 4.75 9.16
N ASP A 366 39.80 5.69 9.71
CA ASP A 366 40.75 5.44 10.81
C ASP A 366 40.04 5.07 12.12
N ARG A 367 38.86 5.62 12.40
CA ARG A 367 38.02 5.21 13.55
C ARG A 367 37.56 3.77 13.39
N ILE A 368 36.98 3.42 12.23
CA ILE A 368 36.54 2.05 11.94
C ILE A 368 37.73 1.09 12.03
N GLY A 369 38.87 1.44 11.45
CA GLY A 369 40.10 0.62 11.48
C GLY A 369 40.55 0.25 12.90
N ARG A 370 40.44 1.19 13.85
CA ARG A 370 40.87 1.03 15.27
C ARG A 370 39.92 0.21 16.14
N MET A 371 38.70 -0.07 15.68
CA MET A 371 37.73 -0.86 16.45
C MET A 371 38.15 -2.33 16.56
N SER A 372 37.78 -2.97 17.69
CA SER A 372 37.89 -4.43 17.83
C SER A 372 37.00 -5.14 16.81
N VAL A 373 37.22 -6.45 16.63
CA VAL A 373 36.41 -7.28 15.72
C VAL A 373 34.94 -7.27 16.13
N GLU A 374 34.67 -7.45 17.42
CA GLU A 374 33.33 -7.47 18.01
C GLU A 374 32.65 -6.11 17.85
N ALA A 375 33.39 -5.02 18.13
CA ALA A 375 32.86 -3.68 18.00
C ALA A 375 32.51 -3.34 16.54
N LYS A 376 33.36 -3.74 15.58
CA LYS A 376 33.07 -3.62 14.13
C LYS A 376 31.80 -4.38 13.77
N MET A 377 31.65 -5.62 14.24
CA MET A 377 30.47 -6.44 13.97
C MET A 377 29.20 -5.78 14.51
N ALA A 378 29.20 -5.36 15.78
CA ALA A 378 28.06 -4.71 16.42
C ALA A 378 27.64 -3.41 15.70
N HIS A 379 28.61 -2.56 15.33
CA HIS A 379 28.32 -1.35 14.57
C HIS A 379 27.81 -1.66 13.16
N SER A 380 28.28 -2.74 12.53
CA SER A 380 27.84 -3.16 11.20
C SER A 380 26.37 -3.55 11.21
N TYR A 381 25.94 -4.41 12.16
CA TYR A 381 24.53 -4.75 12.31
C TYR A 381 23.66 -3.52 12.62
N ALA A 382 24.07 -2.69 13.58
CA ALA A 382 23.29 -1.52 13.96
C ALA A 382 23.10 -0.53 12.79
N ALA A 383 24.17 -0.26 12.03
CA ALA A 383 24.12 0.65 10.89
C ALA A 383 23.32 0.07 9.72
N TRP A 384 23.60 -1.17 9.30
CA TRP A 384 22.91 -1.81 8.19
C TRP A 384 21.45 -2.13 8.51
N GLY A 385 21.14 -2.59 9.71
CA GLY A 385 19.75 -2.84 10.13
C GLY A 385 18.93 -1.55 10.15
N THR A 386 19.50 -0.47 10.68
CA THR A 386 18.90 0.87 10.65
C THR A 386 18.67 1.35 9.22
N PHE A 387 19.65 1.22 8.33
CA PHE A 387 19.54 1.61 6.93
C PHE A 387 18.45 0.85 6.19
N ASN A 388 18.45 -0.48 6.33
CA ASN A 388 17.49 -1.37 5.69
C ASN A 388 16.07 -1.01 6.12
N TRP A 389 15.85 -0.81 7.42
CA TRP A 389 14.53 -0.49 7.94
C TRP A 389 14.04 0.91 7.52
N ILE A 390 14.88 1.94 7.60
CA ILE A 390 14.51 3.28 7.13
C ILE A 390 14.19 3.27 5.63
N THR A 391 14.95 2.49 4.84
CA THR A 391 14.70 2.32 3.40
C THR A 391 13.37 1.61 3.15
N HIS A 392 13.11 0.51 3.85
CA HIS A 392 11.83 -0.22 3.81
C HIS A 392 10.64 0.71 4.12
N MET A 393 10.73 1.49 5.21
CA MET A 393 9.69 2.45 5.60
C MET A 393 9.51 3.56 4.57
N SER A 394 10.60 4.04 3.97
CA SER A 394 10.54 5.09 2.95
C SER A 394 9.87 4.63 1.65
N LEU A 395 10.01 3.35 1.29
CA LEU A 395 9.42 2.78 0.08
C LEU A 395 7.98 2.29 0.27
N PHE A 396 7.72 1.53 1.33
CA PHE A 396 6.44 0.84 1.46
C PHE A 396 5.40 1.63 2.25
N TYR A 397 5.82 2.53 3.14
CA TYR A 397 4.89 3.33 3.94
C TYR A 397 4.73 4.76 3.39
N ARG A 398 5.78 5.30 2.75
CA ARG A 398 5.79 6.62 2.07
C ARG A 398 5.21 7.76 2.91
N GLN A 399 5.35 7.67 4.24
CA GLN A 399 4.78 8.65 5.16
C GLN A 399 5.43 10.02 4.95
N PRO A 400 4.64 11.10 4.73
CA PRO A 400 5.16 12.44 4.60
C PRO A 400 6.01 12.84 5.82
N GLY A 401 7.17 13.44 5.57
CA GLY A 401 8.09 13.89 6.63
C GLY A 401 9.14 12.88 7.08
N LEU A 402 9.14 11.64 6.56
CA LEU A 402 10.15 10.64 6.89
C LEU A 402 11.53 11.02 6.32
N ARG A 403 12.57 11.00 7.16
CA ARG A 403 13.96 11.27 6.76
C ARG A 403 14.65 10.02 6.20
N CYS A 404 14.43 9.74 4.92
CA CYS A 404 15.26 8.77 4.17
C CYS A 404 16.76 9.14 4.21
N LEU A 405 17.59 8.12 4.42
CA LEU A 405 19.04 8.17 4.28
C LEU A 405 19.42 8.16 2.80
N LYS A 406 20.40 8.99 2.41
CA LYS A 406 20.78 9.17 1.00
C LYS A 406 21.79 8.15 0.49
N GLU A 407 22.58 7.59 1.39
CA GLU A 407 23.71 6.72 1.09
C GLU A 407 23.68 5.52 2.05
N PRO A 408 24.11 4.34 1.59
CA PRO A 408 24.27 3.18 2.47
C PRO A 408 25.35 3.39 3.53
N PRO A 409 25.37 2.56 4.60
CA PRO A 409 26.45 2.58 5.58
C PRO A 409 27.82 2.39 4.92
N GLN A 410 28.81 3.10 5.43
CA GLN A 410 30.19 2.98 4.96
C GLN A 410 30.93 1.80 5.63
N ILE A 411 30.42 1.31 6.76
CA ILE A 411 30.93 0.13 7.43
C ILE A 411 30.57 -1.14 6.62
N PRO A 412 31.45 -2.16 6.55
CA PRO A 412 31.15 -3.36 5.76
C PRO A 412 29.88 -4.09 6.23
N ILE A 413 29.21 -4.78 5.30
CA ILE A 413 28.11 -5.70 5.62
C ILE A 413 28.64 -6.79 6.57
N PRO A 414 27.93 -7.15 7.65
CA PRO A 414 28.41 -8.09 8.67
C PRO A 414 29.03 -9.39 8.11
N GLY A 415 28.33 -10.12 7.25
CA GLY A 415 28.83 -11.37 6.66
C GLY A 415 29.96 -11.22 5.65
N ARG A 416 30.40 -9.99 5.34
CA ARG A 416 31.49 -9.69 4.40
C ARG A 416 32.73 -9.10 5.07
N ILE A 417 32.75 -9.01 6.39
CA ILE A 417 33.94 -8.59 7.14
C ILE A 417 35.01 -9.68 6.97
N LYS A 418 36.11 -9.35 6.26
CA LYS A 418 37.27 -10.23 6.14
C LYS A 418 38.15 -10.05 7.37
N PHE A 419 38.42 -11.13 8.09
CA PHE A 419 39.40 -11.12 9.17
C PHE A 419 40.79 -11.37 8.56
N GLU A 420 41.72 -10.42 8.70
CA GLU A 420 43.12 -10.52 8.20
C GLU A 420 43.98 -11.50 9.01
N THR A 421 43.39 -12.46 9.71
CA THR A 421 44.15 -13.45 10.46
C THR A 421 44.68 -14.50 9.50
N GLY A 422 45.96 -14.38 9.14
CA GLY A 422 46.77 -15.40 8.45
C GLY A 422 47.00 -16.69 9.26
N GLN A 423 45.97 -17.18 9.95
CA GLN A 423 45.95 -18.44 10.66
C GLN A 423 44.58 -19.08 10.45
N SER A 424 44.55 -20.09 9.58
CA SER A 424 43.58 -21.19 9.47
C SER A 424 42.09 -20.81 9.40
N ASP A 425 41.38 -21.46 8.48
CA ASP A 425 39.91 -21.56 8.44
C ASP A 425 39.36 -22.19 9.74
N LEU A 426 39.40 -21.46 10.86
CA LEU A 426 38.62 -21.74 12.04
C LEU A 426 37.36 -20.85 11.93
N PRO A 427 36.18 -21.43 11.69
CA PRO A 427 34.94 -20.67 11.72
C PRO A 427 34.83 -20.00 13.09
N LEU A 428 34.57 -18.68 13.11
CA LEU A 428 34.08 -17.99 14.32
C LEU A 428 32.78 -18.64 14.76
N GLY A 429 32.88 -19.69 15.59
CA GLY A 429 31.74 -20.49 16.04
C GLY A 429 30.92 -21.13 14.91
N PRO A 430 29.98 -22.02 15.22
CA PRO A 430 28.93 -22.34 14.27
C PRO A 430 28.19 -21.04 13.94
N LYS A 431 28.18 -20.62 12.66
CA LYS A 431 27.20 -19.61 12.19
C LYS A 431 25.85 -20.07 12.69
N THR A 432 25.22 -19.28 13.56
CA THR A 432 24.01 -19.73 14.24
C THR A 432 22.96 -20.08 13.20
N GLU A 433 22.59 -21.36 13.14
CA GLU A 433 21.87 -21.98 12.03
C GLU A 433 20.55 -21.24 11.71
N TYR A 434 19.92 -20.66 12.74
CA TYR A 434 18.68 -19.87 12.61
C TYR A 434 18.83 -18.54 11.85
N MET A 435 20.04 -17.97 11.74
CA MET A 435 20.24 -16.66 11.08
C MET A 435 20.18 -16.74 9.55
N GLY A 436 20.40 -17.92 8.95
CA GLY A 436 20.23 -18.18 7.51
C GLY A 436 21.12 -17.40 6.53
N GLY A 437 21.82 -16.36 6.98
CA GLY A 437 22.57 -15.41 6.16
C GLY A 437 21.71 -14.57 5.22
N ALA A 438 20.40 -14.44 5.48
CA ALA A 438 19.49 -13.63 4.66
C ALA A 438 19.79 -12.13 4.80
N PHE A 439 20.11 -11.67 6.01
CA PHE A 439 20.40 -10.27 6.31
C PHE A 439 21.52 -9.67 5.43
N ASP A 440 22.59 -10.41 5.18
CA ASP A 440 23.72 -9.94 4.36
C ASP A 440 23.30 -9.66 2.91
N GLU A 441 22.42 -10.50 2.37
CA GLU A 441 21.87 -10.31 1.02
C GLU A 441 20.84 -9.19 0.99
N LEU A 442 20.05 -9.04 2.06
CA LEU A 442 19.10 -7.93 2.23
C LEU A 442 19.80 -6.57 2.30
N CYS A 443 20.97 -6.47 2.94
CA CYS A 443 21.77 -5.23 2.93
C CYS A 443 22.10 -4.76 1.50
N GLN A 444 22.41 -5.70 0.60
CA GLN A 444 22.65 -5.38 -0.82
C GLN A 444 21.35 -5.05 -1.54
N PHE A 445 20.28 -5.79 -1.28
CA PHE A 445 18.95 -5.53 -1.84
C PHE A 445 18.47 -4.10 -1.55
N TRP A 446 18.55 -3.68 -0.28
CA TRP A 446 18.19 -2.32 0.12
C TRP A 446 19.14 -1.27 -0.43
N SER A 447 20.42 -1.60 -0.61
CA SER A 447 21.37 -0.72 -1.32
C SER A 447 21.00 -0.51 -2.79
N ILE A 448 20.34 -1.46 -3.46
CA ILE A 448 19.84 -1.24 -4.83
C ILE A 448 18.64 -0.29 -4.81
N LEU A 449 17.72 -0.49 -3.85
CA LEU A 449 16.42 0.19 -3.80
C LEU A 449 16.41 1.56 -3.13
N HIS A 450 17.41 1.91 -2.32
CA HIS A 450 17.40 3.19 -1.59
C HIS A 450 17.30 4.42 -2.52
N GLU A 451 17.84 4.34 -3.73
CA GLU A 451 17.72 5.41 -4.73
C GLU A 451 16.26 5.65 -5.15
N LEU A 452 15.43 4.60 -5.21
CA LEU A 452 14.00 4.73 -5.48
C LEU A 452 13.30 5.53 -4.37
N ALA A 453 13.69 5.34 -3.11
CA ALA A 453 13.15 6.12 -2.00
C ALA A 453 13.46 7.63 -2.13
N THR A 454 14.62 7.97 -2.72
CA THR A 454 14.97 9.37 -3.00
C THR A 454 14.16 9.96 -4.15
N LEU A 455 13.75 9.14 -5.13
CA LEU A 455 12.91 9.54 -6.26
C LEU A 455 11.53 10.01 -5.79
N TYR A 456 10.89 9.26 -4.88
CA TYR A 456 9.57 9.61 -4.30
C TYR A 456 9.55 10.96 -3.57
N LYS A 457 10.68 11.42 -3.04
CA LYS A 457 10.78 12.72 -2.37
C LYS A 457 10.82 13.90 -3.33
N GLN A 458 11.11 13.67 -4.60
CA GLN A 458 11.18 14.74 -5.58
C GLN A 458 9.75 15.16 -5.93
N LYS A 459 9.37 16.41 -5.60
CA LYS A 459 8.06 17.00 -5.93
C LYS A 459 7.80 17.19 -7.44
N ARG A 460 8.61 16.59 -8.31
CA ARG A 460 8.39 16.63 -9.77
C ARG A 460 7.38 15.55 -10.13
N SER A 461 6.43 15.89 -11.00
CA SER A 461 5.61 14.89 -11.65
C SER A 461 6.53 13.99 -12.48
N LEU A 462 6.66 12.74 -12.06
CA LEU A 462 7.39 11.68 -12.76
C LEU A 462 6.48 10.94 -13.75
N ALA A 463 5.19 11.26 -13.75
CA ALA A 463 4.25 10.73 -14.73
C ALA A 463 4.72 11.13 -16.13
N TYR A 464 4.85 10.14 -17.00
CA TYR A 464 5.30 10.31 -18.37
C TYR A 464 6.79 10.67 -18.57
N ASP A 465 7.65 10.59 -17.54
CA ASP A 465 9.10 10.83 -17.70
C ASP A 465 9.83 9.55 -18.17
N GLN A 466 10.27 9.55 -19.42
CA GLN A 466 11.05 8.45 -20.00
C GLN A 466 12.34 8.13 -19.20
N ARG A 467 12.90 9.11 -18.47
CA ARG A 467 14.05 8.87 -17.58
C ARG A 467 13.67 8.03 -16.36
N ALA A 468 12.45 8.19 -15.84
CA ALA A 468 11.95 7.37 -14.74
C ALA A 468 11.80 5.91 -15.18
N LEU A 469 11.35 5.67 -16.42
CA LEU A 469 11.30 4.32 -16.99
C LEU A 469 12.71 3.72 -17.20
N CYS A 470 13.66 4.48 -17.75
CA CYS A 470 15.05 3.99 -17.87
C CYS A 470 15.68 3.69 -16.51
N PHE A 471 15.38 4.50 -15.49
CA PHE A 471 15.81 4.25 -14.11
C PHE A 471 15.18 2.96 -13.56
N ALA A 472 13.86 2.80 -13.71
CA ALA A 472 13.13 1.60 -13.30
C ALA A 472 13.70 0.34 -13.96
N GLU A 473 13.93 0.40 -15.27
CA GLU A 473 14.52 -0.67 -16.04
C GLU A 473 15.93 -1.04 -15.57
N TYR A 474 16.79 -0.04 -15.31
CA TYR A 474 18.13 -0.26 -14.78
C TYR A 474 18.10 -0.95 -13.41
N LYS A 475 17.28 -0.43 -12.48
CA LYS A 475 17.11 -1.03 -11.14
C LYS A 475 16.51 -2.43 -11.20
N PHE A 476 15.59 -2.68 -12.13
CA PHE A 476 15.04 -4.03 -12.34
C PHE A 476 16.14 -5.02 -12.72
N ARG A 477 17.08 -4.63 -13.60
CA ARG A 477 18.23 -5.49 -13.93
C ARG A 477 19.17 -5.72 -12.76
N GLU A 478 19.41 -4.72 -11.92
CA GLU A 478 20.21 -4.89 -10.71
C GLU A 478 19.56 -5.91 -9.76
N LEU A 479 18.24 -5.84 -9.59
CA LEU A 479 17.46 -6.79 -8.79
C LEU A 479 17.54 -8.21 -9.35
N LEU A 480 17.38 -8.39 -10.67
CA LEU A 480 17.52 -9.70 -11.31
C LEU A 480 18.92 -10.29 -11.11
N ALA A 481 19.95 -9.46 -11.34
CA ALA A 481 21.33 -9.87 -11.13
C ALA A 481 21.63 -10.20 -9.66
N TRP A 482 21.02 -9.49 -8.72
CA TRP A 482 21.07 -9.81 -7.30
C TRP A 482 20.41 -11.16 -7.00
N SER A 483 19.19 -11.40 -7.50
CA SER A 483 18.46 -12.65 -7.29
C SER A 483 19.23 -13.88 -7.84
N ASN A 484 19.86 -13.73 -9.00
CA ASN A 484 20.66 -14.80 -9.60
C ASN A 484 21.96 -15.12 -8.84
N ARG A 485 22.45 -14.20 -8.01
CA ARG A 485 23.63 -14.41 -7.16
C ARG A 485 23.29 -14.94 -5.76
N LEU A 486 22.01 -15.05 -5.41
CA LEU A 486 21.60 -15.58 -4.12
C LEU A 486 22.16 -16.99 -3.91
N PRO A 487 22.72 -17.30 -2.73
CA PRO A 487 23.08 -18.65 -2.37
C PRO A 487 21.87 -19.59 -2.42
N SER A 488 22.09 -20.87 -2.78
CA SER A 488 21.01 -21.86 -2.94
C SER A 488 20.10 -22.03 -1.71
N ARG A 489 20.61 -21.80 -0.50
CA ARG A 489 19.82 -21.83 0.75
C ARG A 489 18.76 -20.72 0.84
N LEU A 490 18.92 -19.63 0.06
CA LEU A 490 17.99 -18.51 -0.07
C LEU A 490 17.16 -18.59 -1.36
N SER A 491 17.34 -19.64 -2.17
CA SER A 491 16.46 -19.91 -3.31
C SER A 491 15.08 -20.33 -2.79
N ARG A 492 14.04 -19.83 -3.44
CA ARG A 492 12.66 -20.13 -3.08
C ARG A 492 12.37 -21.63 -3.24
N ASN A 493 11.97 -22.27 -2.15
CA ASN A 493 11.52 -23.66 -2.13
C ASN A 493 10.58 -23.89 -0.93
N ASP A 494 9.74 -24.93 -0.96
CA ASP A 494 8.73 -25.15 0.10
C ASP A 494 9.33 -25.59 1.45
N GLN A 495 10.60 -26.03 1.44
CA GLN A 495 11.36 -26.38 2.65
C GLN A 495 12.21 -25.21 3.16
N SER A 496 12.15 -24.06 2.49
CA SER A 496 12.96 -22.90 2.86
C SER A 496 12.43 -22.32 4.16
N PRO A 497 13.29 -21.80 5.05
CA PRO A 497 12.84 -21.05 6.22
C PRO A 497 11.88 -19.91 5.83
N HIS A 498 10.97 -19.53 6.74
CA HIS A 498 9.94 -18.53 6.45
C HIS A 498 10.50 -17.19 5.96
N TYR A 499 11.65 -16.75 6.49
CA TYR A 499 12.28 -15.49 6.09
C TYR A 499 12.74 -15.49 4.63
N VAL A 500 12.96 -16.65 4.01
CA VAL A 500 13.24 -16.75 2.57
C VAL A 500 12.00 -16.38 1.77
N GLN A 501 10.81 -16.84 2.18
CA GLN A 501 9.55 -16.45 1.52
C GLN A 501 9.32 -14.94 1.63
N ILE A 502 9.60 -14.34 2.80
CA ILE A 502 9.48 -12.88 3.01
C ILE A 502 10.46 -12.09 2.15
N LEU A 503 11.70 -12.57 1.99
CA LEU A 503 12.69 -11.96 1.10
C LEU A 503 12.18 -11.90 -0.35
N HIS A 504 11.59 -12.98 -0.86
CA HIS A 504 11.00 -13.01 -2.20
C HIS A 504 9.71 -12.20 -2.31
N VAL A 505 8.94 -12.08 -1.22
CA VAL A 505 7.81 -11.15 -1.10
C VAL A 505 8.28 -9.70 -1.28
N TRP A 506 9.31 -9.27 -0.56
CA TRP A 506 9.87 -7.93 -0.70
C TRP A 506 10.42 -7.67 -2.08
N PHE A 507 11.05 -8.67 -2.69
CA PHE A 507 11.55 -8.59 -4.07
C PHE A 507 10.45 -8.23 -5.07
N HIS A 508 9.34 -8.97 -5.09
CA HIS A 508 8.25 -8.69 -6.04
C HIS A 508 7.43 -7.46 -5.67
N ALA A 509 7.24 -7.16 -4.38
CA ALA A 509 6.63 -5.91 -3.95
C ALA A 509 7.45 -4.70 -4.42
N ALA A 510 8.78 -4.78 -4.34
CA ALA A 510 9.67 -3.73 -4.84
C ALA A 510 9.62 -3.59 -6.36
N ILE A 511 9.47 -4.67 -7.13
CA ILE A 511 9.29 -4.59 -8.59
C ILE A 511 7.98 -3.89 -8.96
N LEU A 512 6.89 -4.25 -8.28
CA LEU A 512 5.60 -3.57 -8.47
C LEU A 512 5.70 -2.09 -8.13
N ASP A 513 6.45 -1.73 -7.08
CA ASP A 513 6.67 -0.32 -6.74
C ASP A 513 7.51 0.42 -7.77
N LEU A 514 8.58 -0.22 -8.24
CA LEU A 514 9.55 0.35 -9.17
C LEU A 514 8.92 0.80 -10.50
N PHE A 515 7.99 0.00 -11.04
CA PHE A 515 7.31 0.30 -12.30
C PHE A 515 6.04 1.12 -12.14
N ARG A 516 5.59 1.41 -10.91
CA ARG A 516 4.33 2.11 -10.65
C ARG A 516 4.18 3.43 -11.41
N PHE A 517 5.25 4.24 -11.49
CA PHE A 517 5.24 5.50 -12.27
C PHE A 517 5.05 5.32 -13.78
N SER A 518 5.36 4.13 -14.30
CA SER A 518 5.26 3.80 -15.72
C SER A 518 3.91 3.17 -16.07
N MET A 519 3.08 2.83 -15.08
CA MET A 519 1.76 2.23 -15.28
C MET A 519 0.71 3.24 -15.76
N ALA A 520 0.93 4.53 -15.55
CA ALA A 520 0.03 5.57 -16.02
C ALA A 520 0.21 5.86 -17.53
N GLY A 521 -0.88 5.74 -18.29
CA GLY A 521 -0.98 6.06 -19.73
C GLY A 521 -0.08 5.22 -20.64
N PRO A 522 0.46 5.77 -21.76
CA PRO A 522 1.00 4.95 -22.86
C PRO A 522 2.31 4.23 -22.52
N MET A 523 3.01 4.65 -21.47
CA MET A 523 4.31 4.09 -21.07
C MET A 523 4.23 2.65 -20.57
N ARG A 524 3.06 2.20 -20.11
CA ARG A 524 2.87 0.83 -19.60
C ARG A 524 3.19 -0.24 -20.65
N ASN A 525 3.05 0.13 -21.93
CA ASN A 525 3.28 -0.73 -23.10
C ASN A 525 4.64 -0.46 -23.78
N TYR A 526 5.48 0.40 -23.21
CA TYR A 526 6.78 0.70 -23.82
C TYR A 526 7.72 -0.48 -23.63
N HIS A 527 8.40 -0.84 -24.72
CA HIS A 527 9.42 -1.87 -24.69
C HIS A 527 10.59 -1.46 -23.78
N LEU A 528 10.96 -2.37 -22.86
CA LEU A 528 12.15 -2.27 -22.02
C LEU A 528 13.39 -2.61 -22.86
N ARG A 529 14.13 -1.58 -23.25
CA ARG A 529 15.21 -1.60 -24.27
C ARG A 529 16.41 -2.49 -23.94
N THR A 530 16.56 -2.89 -22.69
CA THR A 530 17.61 -3.77 -22.19
C THR A 530 17.27 -5.24 -22.35
N PHE A 531 16.04 -5.55 -22.73
CA PHE A 531 15.59 -6.89 -23.06
C PHE A 531 15.49 -7.07 -24.57
N THR A 532 15.70 -8.30 -25.04
CA THR A 532 15.71 -8.64 -26.47
C THR A 532 14.32 -8.76 -27.07
N GLN A 533 13.32 -9.17 -26.27
CA GLN A 533 11.96 -9.37 -26.74
C GLN A 533 11.16 -8.06 -26.71
N PRO A 534 10.54 -7.65 -27.84
CA PRO A 534 9.77 -6.41 -27.92
C PRO A 534 8.53 -6.38 -27.02
N GLU A 535 8.04 -7.54 -26.59
CA GLU A 535 6.86 -7.72 -25.74
C GLU A 535 7.11 -7.41 -24.25
N ILE A 536 8.38 -7.26 -23.84
CA ILE A 536 8.71 -6.92 -22.45
C ILE A 536 8.43 -5.44 -22.21
N SER A 537 7.43 -5.19 -21.37
CA SER A 537 6.94 -3.87 -21.00
C SER A 537 6.81 -3.75 -19.47
N PRO A 538 6.66 -2.54 -18.91
CA PRO A 538 6.33 -2.36 -17.50
C PRO A 538 5.12 -3.20 -17.07
N GLU A 539 4.06 -3.22 -17.87
CA GLU A 539 2.84 -3.96 -17.58
C GLU A 539 3.09 -5.47 -17.50
N SER A 540 3.82 -6.05 -18.45
CA SER A 540 4.09 -7.49 -18.43
C SER A 540 5.01 -7.91 -17.29
N VAL A 541 5.97 -7.06 -16.91
CA VAL A 541 6.81 -7.28 -15.71
C VAL A 541 5.98 -7.23 -14.42
N CYS A 542 5.07 -6.26 -14.30
CA CYS A 542 4.19 -6.16 -13.14
C CYS A 542 3.23 -7.35 -13.03
N ILE A 543 2.63 -7.80 -14.14
CA ILE A 543 1.77 -8.99 -14.17
C ILE A 543 2.56 -10.23 -13.74
N ALA A 544 3.77 -10.42 -14.28
CA ALA A 544 4.64 -11.54 -13.90
C ALA A 544 4.98 -11.54 -12.40
N SER A 545 5.28 -10.36 -11.83
CA SER A 545 5.55 -10.22 -10.38
C SER A 545 4.30 -10.42 -9.52
N ALA A 546 3.14 -9.92 -9.95
CA ALA A 546 1.88 -10.13 -9.26
C ALA A 546 1.50 -11.62 -9.20
N ARG A 547 1.75 -12.37 -10.28
CA ARG A 547 1.57 -13.83 -10.31
C ARG A 547 2.48 -14.55 -9.33
N GLN A 548 3.74 -14.12 -9.20
CA GLN A 548 4.65 -14.66 -8.20
C GLN A 548 4.19 -14.34 -6.78
N LEU A 549 3.70 -13.12 -6.51
CA LEU A 549 3.11 -12.74 -5.21
C LEU A 549 1.86 -13.55 -4.86
N LYS A 550 0.95 -13.78 -5.81
CA LYS A 550 -0.23 -14.66 -5.63
C LYS A 550 0.22 -16.01 -5.05
N HIS A 551 1.22 -16.65 -5.67
CA HIS A 551 1.73 -17.94 -5.20
C HIS A 551 2.51 -17.83 -3.88
N LEU A 552 3.33 -16.79 -3.69
CA LEU A 552 4.08 -16.57 -2.44
C LEU A 552 3.14 -16.40 -1.24
N ILE A 553 2.11 -15.57 -1.35
CA ILE A 553 1.15 -15.32 -0.26
C ILE A 553 0.41 -16.60 0.09
N MET A 554 -0.07 -17.35 -0.91
CA MET A 554 -0.74 -18.63 -0.67
C MET A 554 0.18 -19.62 0.02
N ASN A 555 1.37 -19.85 -0.53
CA ASN A 555 2.35 -20.78 0.04
C ASN A 555 2.70 -20.40 1.48
N TYR A 556 2.92 -19.10 1.70
CA TYR A 556 3.29 -18.57 3.00
C TYR A 556 2.20 -18.80 4.05
N ARG A 557 0.94 -18.52 3.69
CA ARG A 557 -0.20 -18.72 4.60
C ARG A 557 -0.56 -20.18 4.85
N LEU A 558 -0.24 -21.08 3.92
CA LEU A 558 -0.51 -22.51 4.06
C LEU A 558 0.54 -23.23 4.91
N HIS A 559 1.83 -22.91 4.72
CA HIS A 559 2.91 -23.73 5.27
C HIS A 559 3.67 -23.09 6.43
N PHE A 560 3.49 -21.79 6.67
CA PHE A 560 4.30 -21.06 7.65
C PHE A 560 3.43 -20.43 8.75
N PRO A 561 3.56 -20.90 10.01
CA PRO A 561 2.86 -20.29 11.15
C PRO A 561 3.16 -18.80 11.33
N SER A 562 4.35 -18.36 10.89
CA SER A 562 4.76 -16.96 10.99
C SER A 562 3.88 -16.01 10.18
N SER A 563 3.12 -16.50 9.20
CA SER A 563 2.14 -15.71 8.44
C SER A 563 1.06 -15.06 9.30
N SER A 564 0.78 -15.62 10.49
CA SER A 564 -0.21 -15.06 11.42
C SER A 564 0.42 -14.18 12.51
N CYS A 565 1.76 -14.05 12.57
CA CYS A 565 2.42 -13.35 13.68
C CYS A 565 3.43 -12.29 13.25
N THR A 566 4.21 -12.44 12.18
CA THR A 566 5.12 -11.38 11.72
C THR A 566 4.41 -10.45 10.75
N ILE A 567 4.52 -9.14 10.96
CA ILE A 567 3.97 -8.15 10.03
C ILE A 567 4.87 -7.92 8.82
N LEU A 568 6.12 -8.40 8.83
CA LEU A 568 7.14 -8.02 7.83
C LEU A 568 6.77 -8.37 6.38
N TRP A 569 5.84 -9.29 6.13
CA TRP A 569 5.38 -9.67 4.79
C TRP A 569 4.15 -8.90 4.30
N HIS A 570 3.56 -8.04 5.13
CA HIS A 570 2.27 -7.38 4.84
C HIS A 570 2.28 -6.51 3.58
N SER A 571 3.45 -6.03 3.14
CA SER A 571 3.59 -5.27 1.89
C SER A 571 3.13 -6.09 0.68
N ALA A 572 3.31 -7.42 0.68
CA ALA A 572 2.74 -8.28 -0.36
C ALA A 572 1.22 -8.12 -0.48
N LEU A 573 0.52 -8.06 0.65
CA LEU A 573 -0.94 -7.95 0.69
C LEU A 573 -1.40 -6.60 0.14
N THR A 574 -0.77 -5.50 0.58
CA THR A 574 -1.11 -4.15 0.10
C THR A 574 -0.87 -4.05 -1.41
N TYR A 575 0.28 -4.50 -1.88
CA TYR A 575 0.68 -4.38 -3.28
C TYR A 575 -0.12 -5.27 -4.20
N LEU A 576 -0.39 -6.52 -3.79
CA LEU A 576 -1.22 -7.41 -4.57
C LEU A 576 -2.67 -6.90 -4.61
N ALA A 577 -3.25 -6.43 -3.50
CA ALA A 577 -4.59 -5.87 -3.50
C ALA A 577 -4.71 -4.64 -4.41
N ASN A 578 -3.75 -3.70 -4.34
CA ASN A 578 -3.70 -2.55 -5.25
C ASN A 578 -3.61 -2.99 -6.72
N THR A 579 -2.79 -3.99 -7.02
CA THR A 579 -2.66 -4.54 -8.38
C THR A 579 -3.98 -5.17 -8.83
N ILE A 580 -4.64 -5.95 -7.99
CA ILE A 580 -5.90 -6.62 -8.35
C ILE A 580 -7.02 -5.61 -8.65
N LEU A 581 -7.10 -4.52 -7.88
CA LEU A 581 -8.14 -3.51 -8.05
C LEU A 581 -7.93 -2.66 -9.33
N HIS A 582 -6.68 -2.41 -9.73
CA HIS A 582 -6.39 -1.54 -10.87
C HIS A 582 -6.23 -2.25 -12.22
N TYR A 583 -5.91 -3.55 -12.21
CA TYR A 583 -5.76 -4.34 -13.44
C TYR A 583 -7.08 -4.95 -13.89
N PRO A 584 -7.20 -5.37 -15.18
CA PRO A 584 -8.34 -6.12 -15.65
C PRO A 584 -8.62 -7.32 -14.73
N LYS A 585 -9.88 -7.43 -14.29
CA LYS A 585 -10.30 -8.46 -13.34
C LYS A 585 -10.41 -9.80 -14.04
N ASP A 586 -9.52 -10.72 -13.69
CA ASP A 586 -9.64 -12.14 -14.05
C ASP A 586 -10.73 -12.84 -13.21
N ASP A 587 -11.21 -14.03 -13.58
CA ASP A 587 -12.26 -14.74 -12.83
C ASP A 587 -11.89 -15.08 -11.37
N THR A 588 -10.62 -14.95 -11.00
CA THR A 588 -10.07 -15.26 -9.67
C THR A 588 -9.77 -14.00 -8.85
N TRP A 589 -10.02 -12.80 -9.38
CA TRP A 589 -9.62 -11.53 -8.79
C TRP A 589 -10.13 -11.41 -7.35
N PHE A 590 -11.39 -11.77 -7.14
CA PHE A 590 -12.07 -11.63 -5.86
C PHE A 590 -11.51 -12.60 -4.82
N TYR A 591 -11.14 -13.83 -5.22
CA TYR A 591 -10.47 -14.78 -4.33
C TYR A 591 -9.14 -14.20 -3.82
N TYR A 592 -8.31 -13.68 -4.72
CA TYR A 592 -7.01 -13.13 -4.34
C TYR A 592 -7.13 -11.80 -3.56
N PHE A 593 -8.18 -11.02 -3.81
CA PHE A 593 -8.50 -9.84 -3.01
C PHE A 593 -8.86 -10.25 -1.58
N LEU A 594 -9.78 -11.22 -1.40
CA LEU A 594 -10.11 -11.77 -0.08
C LEU A 594 -8.91 -12.44 0.59
N LEU A 595 -8.04 -13.12 -0.17
CA LEU A 595 -6.80 -13.70 0.34
C LEU A 595 -5.93 -12.65 1.03
N CYS A 596 -5.92 -11.41 0.51
CA CYS A 596 -5.22 -10.29 1.11
C CYS A 596 -5.93 -9.77 2.37
N ILE A 597 -7.25 -9.54 2.30
CA ILE A 597 -8.04 -9.05 3.44
C ILE A 597 -7.97 -10.02 4.63
N TYR A 598 -8.17 -11.32 4.40
CA TYR A 598 -8.05 -12.35 5.43
C TYR A 598 -6.61 -12.61 5.87
N GLY A 599 -5.60 -12.18 5.10
CA GLY A 599 -4.23 -12.09 5.57
C GLY A 599 -4.07 -11.06 6.69
N TYR A 600 -4.68 -9.88 6.53
CA TYR A 600 -4.71 -8.85 7.57
C TYR A 600 -5.56 -9.23 8.78
N GLU A 601 -6.66 -9.96 8.58
CA GLU A 601 -7.46 -10.54 9.66
C GLU A 601 -6.60 -11.42 10.58
N ARG A 602 -5.80 -12.33 10.00
CA ARG A 602 -4.92 -13.22 10.77
C ARG A 602 -3.79 -12.51 11.49
N LEU A 603 -3.34 -11.37 10.96
CA LEU A 603 -2.33 -10.51 11.58
C LEU A 603 -2.90 -9.65 12.72
N ARG A 604 -4.21 -9.40 12.73
CA ARG A 604 -4.89 -8.53 13.70
C ARG A 604 -4.55 -8.82 15.17
N PRO A 605 -4.47 -10.09 15.64
CA PRO A 605 -4.16 -10.39 17.03
C PRO A 605 -2.81 -9.84 17.51
N CYS A 606 -1.84 -9.66 16.62
CA CYS A 606 -0.54 -9.06 16.94
C CYS A 606 -0.46 -7.59 16.51
N TRP A 607 -1.24 -7.18 15.51
CA TRP A 607 -1.06 -5.92 14.79
C TRP A 607 -2.37 -5.18 14.58
N ARG A 608 -2.67 -4.20 15.43
CA ARG A 608 -3.89 -3.38 15.34
C ARG A 608 -4.02 -2.65 14.02
N VAL A 609 -2.88 -2.22 13.47
CA VAL A 609 -2.83 -1.49 12.19
C VAL A 609 -3.45 -2.28 11.03
N SER A 610 -3.50 -3.62 11.11
CA SER A 610 -4.10 -4.44 10.05
C SER A 610 -5.57 -4.13 9.81
N GLN A 611 -6.32 -3.71 10.85
CA GLN A 611 -7.72 -3.32 10.74
C GLN A 611 -7.91 -2.07 9.88
N ALA A 612 -7.10 -1.04 10.09
CA ALA A 612 -7.14 0.17 9.28
C ALA A 612 -6.80 -0.13 7.81
N ILE A 613 -5.78 -0.98 7.59
CA ILE A 613 -5.38 -1.38 6.24
C ILE A 613 -6.50 -2.16 5.52
N SER A 614 -7.10 -3.16 6.16
CA SER A 614 -8.19 -3.94 5.54
C SER A 614 -9.41 -3.07 5.26
N THR A 615 -9.75 -2.13 6.16
CA THR A 615 -10.86 -1.20 5.98
C THR A 615 -10.62 -0.28 4.79
N ALA A 616 -9.42 0.29 4.68
CA ALA A 616 -9.03 1.12 3.55
C ALA A 616 -9.09 0.34 2.21
N LEU A 617 -8.58 -0.89 2.16
CA LEU A 617 -8.65 -1.71 0.94
C LEU A 617 -10.10 -2.05 0.53
N LEU A 618 -10.99 -2.32 1.50
CA LEU A 618 -12.42 -2.52 1.23
C LEU A 618 -13.09 -1.24 0.74
N SER A 619 -12.74 -0.08 1.31
CA SER A 619 -13.21 1.23 0.87
C SER A 619 -12.79 1.53 -0.57
N MET A 620 -11.54 1.21 -0.94
CA MET A 620 -11.07 1.35 -2.32
C MET A 620 -11.90 0.51 -3.28
N ALA A 621 -12.06 -0.79 -3.01
CA ALA A 621 -12.87 -1.68 -3.84
C ALA A 621 -14.32 -1.21 -3.98
N LEU A 622 -14.90 -0.69 -2.88
CA LEU A 622 -16.24 -0.14 -2.85
C LEU A 622 -16.37 1.13 -3.71
N SER A 623 -15.41 2.06 -3.60
CA SER A 623 -15.38 3.31 -4.35
C SER A 623 -15.27 3.12 -5.87
N GLN A 624 -14.60 2.03 -6.29
CA GLN A 624 -14.45 1.66 -7.71
C GLN A 624 -15.69 0.91 -8.25
N GLY A 625 -16.62 0.52 -7.37
CA GLY A 625 -17.81 -0.26 -7.73
C GLY A 625 -17.53 -1.75 -7.89
N ASP A 626 -16.42 -2.26 -7.35
CA ASP A 626 -15.96 -3.63 -7.51
C ASP A 626 -16.71 -4.61 -6.60
N ILE A 627 -17.18 -4.11 -5.47
CA ILE A 627 -17.96 -4.85 -4.47
C ILE A 627 -19.18 -4.04 -4.04
N SER A 628 -20.23 -4.72 -3.59
CA SER A 628 -21.40 -4.07 -3.00
C SER A 628 -21.13 -3.63 -1.56
N SER A 629 -21.85 -2.61 -1.10
CA SER A 629 -21.88 -2.16 0.31
C SER A 629 -22.19 -3.33 1.26
N SER A 630 -23.13 -4.20 0.90
CA SER A 630 -23.48 -5.38 1.70
C SER A 630 -22.32 -6.36 1.84
N MET A 631 -21.60 -6.64 0.76
CA MET A 631 -20.42 -7.50 0.77
C MET A 631 -19.28 -6.86 1.56
N ALA A 632 -19.00 -5.58 1.33
CA ALA A 632 -17.97 -4.84 2.02
C ALA A 632 -18.19 -4.85 3.54
N ARG A 633 -19.42 -4.59 4.00
CA ARG A 633 -19.80 -4.64 5.43
C ARG A 633 -19.72 -6.06 6.01
N HIS A 634 -20.10 -7.07 5.23
CA HIS A 634 -19.98 -8.48 5.67
C HIS A 634 -18.53 -8.84 5.93
N VAL A 635 -17.64 -8.60 4.95
CA VAL A 635 -16.22 -8.91 5.08
C VAL A 635 -15.58 -8.07 6.21
N LEU A 636 -15.96 -6.80 6.37
CA LEU A 636 -15.47 -5.98 7.48
C LEU A 636 -15.89 -6.56 8.84
N SER A 637 -17.14 -7.00 8.96
CA SER A 637 -17.64 -7.68 10.18
C SER A 637 -16.87 -8.98 10.47
N ASP A 638 -16.52 -9.74 9.43
CA ASP A 638 -15.70 -10.95 9.58
C ASP A 638 -14.32 -10.62 10.14
N VAL A 639 -13.66 -9.59 9.58
CA VAL A 639 -12.35 -9.11 10.05
C VAL A 639 -12.42 -8.55 11.47
N ASP A 640 -13.54 -7.93 11.86
CA ASP A 640 -13.82 -7.35 13.18
C ASP A 640 -14.24 -8.33 14.26
N SER A 641 -14.61 -9.55 13.90
CA SER A 641 -15.06 -10.57 14.85
C SER A 641 -13.98 -10.99 15.87
N ASN A 642 -12.69 -10.81 15.53
CA ASN A 642 -11.55 -11.17 16.39
C ASN A 642 -11.09 -10.01 17.31
N LYS A 643 -11.92 -9.69 18.31
CA LYS A 643 -11.75 -8.58 19.28
C LYS A 643 -10.60 -8.69 20.29
N ARG A 644 -9.62 -9.60 20.11
CA ARG A 644 -8.58 -9.87 21.13
C ARG A 644 -7.71 -8.64 21.46
N VAL A 645 -7.65 -7.63 20.59
CA VAL A 645 -6.74 -6.48 20.71
C VAL A 645 -7.45 -5.16 21.02
N ASP A 646 -8.77 -5.17 21.23
CA ASP A 646 -9.56 -3.96 21.54
C ASP A 646 -9.26 -3.39 22.94
N ASN A 647 -8.45 -4.09 23.75
CA ASN A 647 -8.06 -3.66 25.10
C ASN A 647 -6.89 -2.65 25.12
N VAL A 648 -6.27 -2.33 23.97
CA VAL A 648 -5.21 -1.31 23.91
C VAL A 648 -5.83 0.07 23.66
N PRO A 649 -5.70 1.02 24.60
CA PRO A 649 -6.31 2.34 24.46
C PRO A 649 -5.68 3.17 23.34
N GLY A 650 -6.49 4.03 22.72
CA GLY A 650 -6.09 4.98 21.66
C GLY A 650 -6.60 4.60 20.27
N ASN A 651 -6.81 5.61 19.43
CA ASN A 651 -7.23 5.43 18.03
C ASN A 651 -6.13 4.71 17.22
N ILE A 652 -6.55 4.06 16.14
CA ILE A 652 -5.66 3.42 15.17
C ILE A 652 -5.36 4.47 14.10
N ASP A 653 -4.10 4.91 14.05
CA ASP A 653 -3.54 5.79 13.04
C ASP A 653 -2.70 4.97 12.05
N ALA A 654 -3.12 4.96 10.79
CA ALA A 654 -2.45 4.45 9.61
C ALA A 654 -2.18 5.59 8.59
N PRO A 655 -1.28 6.54 8.91
CA PRO A 655 -0.99 7.71 8.07
C PRO A 655 -0.15 7.37 6.82
N PHE A 656 0.10 6.09 6.58
CA PHE A 656 0.86 5.61 5.44
C PHE A 656 -0.04 5.31 4.25
N MET A 657 0.56 5.25 3.06
CA MET A 657 -0.19 5.17 1.81
C MET A 657 -0.79 3.78 1.59
N ILE A 658 -2.11 3.71 1.40
CA ILE A 658 -2.82 2.46 1.04
C ILE A 658 -3.25 2.47 -0.41
N ASP A 659 -3.80 3.59 -0.89
CA ASP A 659 -4.01 3.79 -2.32
C ASP A 659 -2.68 4.19 -2.96
N LEU A 660 -1.98 3.19 -3.49
CA LEU A 660 -0.61 3.38 -3.91
C LEU A 660 -0.47 4.23 -5.19
N ASP A 661 -1.53 4.29 -5.99
CA ASP A 661 -1.58 5.03 -7.25
C ASP A 661 -2.05 6.47 -7.02
N LEU A 662 -3.07 6.69 -6.17
CA LEU A 662 -3.44 8.02 -5.70
C LEU A 662 -2.28 8.69 -4.95
N ALA A 663 -1.45 7.92 -4.23
CA ALA A 663 -0.29 8.46 -3.52
C ALA A 663 0.74 9.17 -4.43
N ILE A 664 0.70 8.95 -5.75
CA ILE A 664 1.58 9.63 -6.71
C ILE A 664 1.11 11.07 -6.95
N THR A 665 -0.20 11.29 -6.99
CA THR A 665 -0.82 12.57 -7.36
C THR A 665 -1.33 13.35 -6.15
N ASP A 666 -1.90 12.65 -5.18
CA ASP A 666 -2.44 13.18 -3.92
C ASP A 666 -2.08 12.25 -2.74
N PRO A 667 -0.85 12.34 -2.21
CA PRO A 667 -0.42 11.59 -1.04
C PRO A 667 -1.28 11.87 0.19
N ASP A 668 -1.94 13.03 0.25
CA ASP A 668 -2.80 13.32 1.37
C ASP A 668 -4.01 12.39 1.31
N SER A 669 -4.80 12.42 0.25
CA SER A 669 -6.01 11.58 0.14
C SER A 669 -5.74 10.07 0.10
N ALA A 670 -4.51 9.65 -0.19
CA ALA A 670 -4.11 8.24 -0.31
C ALA A 670 -3.79 7.50 1.01
N SER A 671 -3.75 8.22 2.14
CA SER A 671 -3.42 7.63 3.44
C SER A 671 -4.48 6.62 3.91
N GLY A 672 -4.06 5.56 4.59
CA GLY A 672 -4.96 4.54 5.14
C GLY A 672 -6.07 5.12 6.01
N ASP A 673 -5.77 6.12 6.84
CA ASP A 673 -6.77 6.80 7.68
C ASP A 673 -7.90 7.42 6.85
N ARG A 674 -7.56 8.29 5.90
CA ARG A 674 -8.54 8.97 5.05
C ARG A 674 -9.34 7.98 4.20
N VAL A 675 -8.67 7.01 3.58
CA VAL A 675 -9.34 6.00 2.75
C VAL A 675 -10.28 5.12 3.58
N ALA A 676 -9.90 4.77 4.82
CA ALA A 676 -10.76 4.03 5.74
C ALA A 676 -11.94 4.88 6.24
N ASP A 677 -11.73 6.16 6.57
CA ASP A 677 -12.77 7.10 7.01
C ASP A 677 -13.86 7.30 5.93
N ASP A 678 -13.47 7.22 4.65
CA ASP A 678 -14.39 7.34 3.52
C ASP A 678 -15.27 6.08 3.33
N PHE A 679 -15.02 4.98 4.05
CA PHE A 679 -15.75 3.72 3.89
C PHE A 679 -17.26 3.89 4.06
N ASP A 680 -17.69 4.49 5.18
CA ASP A 680 -19.12 4.67 5.46
C ASP A 680 -19.79 5.61 4.45
N GLN A 681 -19.07 6.64 4.01
CA GLN A 681 -19.56 7.57 2.99
C GLN A 681 -19.72 6.87 1.63
N ASN A 682 -18.73 6.09 1.22
CA ASN A 682 -18.76 5.30 -0.03
C ASN A 682 -19.88 4.25 0.01
N ALA A 683 -20.07 3.58 1.14
CA ALA A 683 -21.13 2.59 1.35
C ALA A 683 -22.52 3.22 1.25
N MET A 684 -22.74 4.35 1.93
CA MET A 684 -24.00 5.08 1.84
C MET A 684 -24.24 5.60 0.42
N LEU A 685 -23.22 6.17 -0.24
CA LEU A 685 -23.34 6.70 -1.60
C LEU A 685 -23.80 5.63 -2.59
N GLN A 686 -23.18 4.45 -2.54
CA GLN A 686 -23.55 3.33 -3.40
C GLN A 686 -24.98 2.83 -3.12
N GLU A 687 -25.40 2.80 -1.85
CA GLU A 687 -26.78 2.46 -1.49
C GLU A 687 -27.78 3.47 -2.03
N TYR A 688 -27.49 4.77 -1.93
CA TYR A 688 -28.35 5.81 -2.50
C TYR A 688 -28.44 5.72 -4.02
N THR A 689 -27.34 5.46 -4.73
CA THR A 689 -27.36 5.35 -6.20
C THR A 689 -28.15 4.12 -6.66
N ASN A 690 -28.01 2.98 -5.96
CA ASN A 690 -28.69 1.74 -6.33
C ASN A 690 -30.20 1.73 -5.98
N VAL A 691 -30.64 2.56 -5.03
CA VAL A 691 -32.06 2.77 -4.73
C VAL A 691 -32.80 3.46 -5.88
N PHE A 692 -32.12 4.29 -6.68
CA PHE A 692 -32.74 4.91 -7.86
C PHE A 692 -32.81 3.98 -9.07
N ASP A 693 -31.87 3.04 -9.20
CA ASP A 693 -31.90 2.03 -10.27
C ASP A 693 -33.01 0.99 -10.02
N SER A 694 -33.24 0.60 -8.76
CA SER A 694 -34.33 -0.33 -8.39
C SER A 694 -35.73 0.27 -8.43
N GLN A 695 -35.87 1.59 -8.60
CA GLN A 695 -37.17 2.27 -8.80
C GLN A 695 -37.51 2.50 -10.29
N LEU A 696 -36.58 2.26 -11.20
CA LEU A 696 -36.81 2.36 -12.65
C LEU A 696 -37.26 1.03 -13.29
N ASP A 697 -37.19 -0.08 -12.54
CA ASP A 697 -37.65 -1.41 -12.93
C ASP A 697 -39.05 -1.78 -12.38
N ASN A 698 -39.82 -0.81 -11.89
CA ASN A 698 -41.23 -1.00 -11.46
C ASN A 698 -42.23 -0.25 -12.34
#